data_AF-A0A9D7QJ11-F1
#
_entry.id   AF-A0A9D7QJ11-F1
#
_cell.length_a   1.000
_cell.length_b   1.000
_cell.length_c   1.000
_cell.angle_alpha   90.00
_cell.angle_beta   90.00
_cell.angle_gamma   90.00
#
_symmetry.space_group_name_H-M   'P 1'
#
loop_
_entity.id
_entity.type
_entity.pdbx_description
1 polymer ?
#
loop_
_entity_poly.entity_id
_entity_poly.type
_entity_poly.pdbx_seq_one_letter_code
_entity_poly.pdbx_strand_id
1 'polypeptide(L)'
;MTTSGAPGAEALHPAYLRSGFAPRPRTLVDIFRETVAECPDVPAIDNGATSLTYAEFDEAASAVAEALHDAGVRVGDKVGVRVRSGTVDLYVAIMGILLAGAAYVPVDADDPDERARTVFEEAAVTAIVVNDLVITTPSGDTAPGTDNSDSSDGANGTDHLADPETSSDSDHAHPHGSHEPTLEDDAWVIFTSGSTGKPKGVAVTHRNAAAFVDAESRMFLQDNPIGVGDRVMAGLSVAFDASCEEMWLAWRYGACLVPAPRALVRSGVDLGPWLVANDVTIVSTVPTLVALWPVDALARVRLLIMGGEACPPELAERLATPTREVWNTYGPTEATVVACGARLTGHGPVRIGLPLDGWDLAVVDGEGMPVAEGDSGELIIGGVGLARYLDPEKDAEKYAPMPTIGWERAYRSGDLVRLETEGLLFLGRADDQVKVGGRRIELGEIDSALLRLPGVTGAAAAVRATTAGTKILVGYVTVEDGEPANNAAHGTAGASSNADSNAGSNAKSGNASSPAARHTTPLPRSNSSAPNSRPRWSRASPWSTPCRPAPPARSTATPSRGRSTSAPTNPHSTSAAPRRGFATSGSRSLAPTRRAWTTTSLTSAAAVSRRPSSCRGCAPGSRPQPSPTSTTTRDWPTSPPSSTRRRPTTRTATIPSTRCRARLKSVN
;
A
#
# COMPACT_ATOMS: atom_id res chain seq x y z
N MET A 1 -4.09 -26.02 -41.57
CA MET A 1 -3.38 -26.60 -40.41
C MET A 1 -4.34 -26.52 -39.25
N THR A 2 -4.80 -27.66 -38.79
CA THR A 2 -5.70 -27.81 -37.64
C THR A 2 -4.98 -27.36 -36.38
N THR A 3 -5.49 -26.35 -35.70
CA THR A 3 -5.09 -25.95 -34.34
C THR A 3 -5.36 -27.14 -33.41
N SER A 4 -4.35 -27.98 -33.21
CA SER A 4 -4.32 -28.90 -32.08
C SER A 4 -4.39 -28.03 -30.83
N GLY A 5 -5.50 -28.08 -30.09
CA GLY A 5 -5.62 -27.38 -28.81
C GLY A 5 -4.47 -27.80 -27.89
N ALA A 6 -3.96 -26.86 -27.10
CA ALA A 6 -2.95 -27.18 -26.09
C ALA A 6 -3.52 -28.27 -25.16
N PRO A 7 -2.80 -29.37 -24.93
CA PRO A 7 -3.37 -30.56 -24.27
C PRO A 7 -3.87 -30.30 -22.84
N GLY A 8 -3.37 -29.27 -22.16
CA GLY A 8 -3.84 -28.87 -20.83
C GLY A 8 -4.91 -27.77 -20.82
N ALA A 9 -5.18 -27.07 -21.92
CA ALA A 9 -6.13 -25.95 -21.93
C ALA A 9 -7.57 -26.40 -21.60
N GLU A 10 -7.96 -27.60 -22.02
CA GLU A 10 -9.27 -28.19 -21.70
C GLU A 10 -9.39 -28.63 -20.23
N ALA A 11 -8.27 -28.77 -19.52
CA ALA A 11 -8.23 -29.15 -18.11
C ALA A 11 -8.30 -27.96 -17.15
N LEU A 12 -8.23 -26.72 -17.66
CA LEU A 12 -8.34 -25.52 -16.85
C LEU A 12 -9.76 -25.35 -16.30
N HIS A 13 -9.86 -24.96 -15.03
CA HIS A 13 -11.15 -24.80 -14.36
C HIS A 13 -11.87 -23.54 -14.88
N PRO A 14 -13.07 -23.62 -15.49
CA PRO A 14 -13.70 -22.50 -16.19
C PRO A 14 -13.97 -21.25 -15.32
N ALA A 15 -14.26 -21.43 -14.03
CA ALA A 15 -14.47 -20.30 -13.11
C ALA A 15 -13.23 -19.42 -12.91
N TYR A 16 -12.05 -19.91 -13.32
CA TYR A 16 -10.78 -19.20 -13.23
C TYR A 16 -10.33 -18.58 -14.55
N LEU A 17 -11.09 -18.74 -15.63
CA LEU A 17 -10.80 -18.15 -16.94
C LEU A 17 -11.77 -17.01 -17.22
N ARG A 18 -11.36 -15.77 -16.91
CA ARG A 18 -12.19 -14.56 -17.04
C ARG A 18 -11.68 -13.52 -18.02
N SER A 19 -10.65 -13.79 -18.82
CA SER A 19 -10.17 -12.89 -19.88
C SER A 19 -11.28 -12.48 -20.86
N GLY A 20 -12.25 -13.38 -21.13
CA GLY A 20 -13.45 -13.09 -21.93
C GLY A 20 -14.43 -12.08 -21.31
N PHE A 21 -14.29 -11.77 -20.02
CA PHE A 21 -15.10 -10.78 -19.29
C PHE A 21 -14.34 -9.46 -19.06
N ALA A 22 -13.18 -9.26 -19.69
CA ALA A 22 -12.38 -8.06 -19.52
C ALA A 22 -13.24 -6.78 -19.73
N PRO A 23 -13.16 -5.79 -18.83
CA PRO A 23 -13.85 -4.52 -19.00
C PRO A 23 -13.50 -3.84 -20.33
N ARG A 24 -14.38 -2.93 -20.77
CA ARG A 24 -14.21 -2.16 -22.02
C ARG A 24 -12.82 -1.48 -22.03
N PRO A 25 -12.09 -1.49 -23.16
CA PRO A 25 -10.84 -0.75 -23.28
C PRO A 25 -11.05 0.77 -23.16
N ARG A 26 -10.32 1.40 -22.25
CA ARG A 26 -10.29 2.84 -21.96
C ARG A 26 -9.06 3.17 -21.11
N THR A 27 -8.74 4.44 -20.93
CA THR A 27 -7.65 4.91 -20.07
C THR A 27 -8.15 5.29 -18.67
N LEU A 28 -7.21 5.54 -17.76
CA LEU A 28 -7.50 6.13 -16.45
C LEU A 28 -7.99 7.58 -16.58
N VAL A 29 -7.46 8.32 -17.55
CA VAL A 29 -7.89 9.69 -17.86
C VAL A 29 -9.36 9.70 -18.31
N ASP A 30 -9.79 8.71 -19.10
CA ASP A 30 -11.20 8.55 -19.46
C ASP A 30 -12.07 8.34 -18.22
N ILE A 31 -11.64 7.51 -17.27
CA ILE A 31 -12.35 7.25 -15.99
C ILE A 31 -12.52 8.53 -15.20
N PHE A 32 -11.41 9.27 -15.05
CA PHE A 32 -11.42 10.50 -14.29
C PHE A 32 -12.34 11.55 -14.92
N ARG A 33 -12.22 11.80 -16.23
CA ARG A 33 -13.03 12.80 -16.94
C ARG A 33 -14.52 12.48 -16.95
N GLU A 34 -14.90 11.21 -17.10
CA GLU A 34 -16.31 10.81 -16.95
C GLU A 34 -16.82 11.16 -15.54
N THR A 35 -16.03 10.90 -14.51
CA THR A 35 -16.41 11.22 -13.13
C THR A 35 -16.52 12.73 -12.89
N VAL A 36 -15.57 13.53 -13.40
CA VAL A 36 -15.60 15.00 -13.31
C VAL A 36 -16.85 15.55 -13.99
N ALA A 37 -17.23 15.01 -15.16
CA ALA A 37 -18.43 15.43 -15.87
C ALA A 37 -19.73 15.07 -15.12
N GLU A 38 -19.76 13.92 -14.42
CA GLU A 38 -20.93 13.45 -13.67
C GLU A 38 -21.09 14.11 -12.30
N CYS A 39 -19.98 14.43 -11.62
CA CYS A 39 -19.97 14.87 -10.21
C CYS A 39 -19.06 16.09 -9.94
N PRO A 40 -19.13 17.19 -10.73
CA PRO A 40 -18.15 18.26 -10.69
C PRO A 40 -18.04 18.96 -9.33
N ASP A 41 -19.17 19.15 -8.64
CA ASP A 41 -19.27 19.90 -7.38
C ASP A 41 -19.09 19.03 -6.13
N VAL A 42 -18.79 17.74 -6.29
CA VAL A 42 -18.59 16.80 -5.17
C VAL A 42 -17.12 16.82 -4.75
N PRO A 43 -16.77 16.74 -3.46
CA PRO A 43 -15.38 16.62 -3.00
C PRO A 43 -14.69 15.37 -3.60
N ALA A 44 -13.63 15.58 -4.39
CA ALA A 44 -12.78 14.50 -4.91
C ALA A 44 -11.69 14.12 -3.92
N ILE A 45 -11.21 15.11 -3.17
CA ILE A 45 -10.14 14.95 -2.18
C ILE A 45 -10.34 15.90 -1.00
N ASP A 46 -10.05 15.42 0.20
CA ASP A 46 -10.16 16.19 1.44
C ASP A 46 -9.19 15.65 2.50
N ASN A 47 -8.20 16.44 2.89
CA ASN A 47 -7.26 16.09 3.97
C ASN A 47 -7.59 16.78 5.31
N GLY A 48 -8.76 17.40 5.43
CA GLY A 48 -9.24 18.14 6.60
C GLY A 48 -8.74 19.58 6.70
N ALA A 49 -7.68 19.95 5.97
CA ALA A 49 -7.20 21.33 5.86
C ALA A 49 -7.57 21.96 4.51
N THR A 50 -7.46 21.17 3.45
CA THR A 50 -7.80 21.52 2.07
C THR A 50 -8.75 20.46 1.54
N SER A 51 -9.83 20.91 0.89
CA SER A 51 -10.74 20.06 0.15
C SER A 51 -10.96 20.68 -1.24
N LEU A 52 -10.89 19.84 -2.26
CA LEU A 52 -11.15 20.21 -3.65
C LEU A 52 -12.32 19.38 -4.18
N THR A 53 -13.24 20.02 -4.89
CA THR A 53 -14.25 19.32 -5.70
C THR A 53 -13.60 18.60 -6.87
N TYR A 54 -14.33 17.74 -7.58
CA TYR A 54 -13.82 17.12 -8.82
C TYR A 54 -13.44 18.16 -9.87
N ALA A 55 -14.21 19.24 -10.02
CA ALA A 55 -13.89 20.32 -10.95
C ALA A 55 -12.61 21.07 -10.53
N GLU A 56 -12.48 21.40 -9.24
CA GLU A 56 -11.28 22.09 -8.72
C GLU A 56 -10.03 21.18 -8.76
N PHE A 57 -10.21 19.88 -8.51
CA PHE A 57 -9.13 18.90 -8.59
C PHE A 57 -8.66 18.69 -10.03
N ASP A 58 -9.58 18.64 -11.00
CA ASP A 58 -9.27 18.58 -12.43
C ASP A 58 -8.53 19.85 -12.90
N GLU A 59 -8.98 21.03 -12.48
CA GLU A 59 -8.30 22.30 -12.77
C GLU A 59 -6.88 22.32 -12.21
N ALA A 60 -6.70 21.94 -10.94
CA ALA A 60 -5.39 21.90 -10.30
C ALA A 60 -4.45 20.86 -10.96
N ALA A 61 -4.96 19.68 -11.31
CA ALA A 61 -4.19 18.64 -11.99
C ALA A 61 -3.84 19.06 -13.43
N SER A 62 -4.76 19.71 -14.14
CA SER A 62 -4.53 20.25 -15.49
C SER A 62 -3.44 21.32 -15.49
N ALA A 63 -3.41 22.21 -14.49
CA ALA A 63 -2.33 23.19 -14.34
C ALA A 63 -0.96 22.52 -14.14
N VAL A 64 -0.88 21.41 -13.39
CA VAL A 64 0.35 20.62 -13.29
C VAL A 64 0.71 19.96 -14.63
N ALA A 65 -0.27 19.48 -15.39
CA ALA A 65 -0.04 18.90 -16.70
C ALA A 65 0.57 19.90 -17.70
N GLU A 66 0.05 21.13 -17.73
CA GLU A 66 0.58 22.24 -18.54
C GLU A 66 2.02 22.59 -18.11
N ALA A 67 2.27 22.72 -16.80
CA ALA A 67 3.60 22.99 -16.28
C ALA A 67 4.61 21.86 -16.61
N LEU A 68 4.17 20.61 -16.67
CA LEU A 68 5.01 19.49 -17.12
C LEU A 68 5.34 19.60 -18.63
N HIS A 69 4.38 19.99 -19.47
CA HIS A 69 4.62 20.21 -20.89
C HIS A 69 5.61 21.36 -21.14
N ASP A 70 5.48 22.44 -20.38
CA ASP A 70 6.41 23.59 -20.38
C ASP A 70 7.82 23.18 -19.92
N ALA A 71 7.90 22.28 -18.93
CA ALA A 71 9.14 21.66 -18.47
C ALA A 71 9.74 20.64 -19.47
N GLY A 72 9.08 20.41 -20.62
CA GLY A 72 9.58 19.55 -21.68
C GLY A 72 9.08 18.10 -21.65
N VAL A 73 8.21 17.74 -20.71
CA VAL A 73 7.59 16.41 -20.65
C VAL A 73 6.67 16.20 -21.86
N ARG A 74 6.70 15.00 -22.43
CA ARG A 74 5.88 14.57 -23.55
C ARG A 74 5.06 13.33 -23.19
N VAL A 75 4.05 13.03 -24.00
CA VAL A 75 3.27 11.80 -23.85
C VAL A 75 4.21 10.58 -23.94
N GLY A 76 4.01 9.60 -23.06
CA GLY A 76 4.86 8.42 -22.94
C GLY A 76 6.10 8.58 -22.06
N ASP A 77 6.42 9.81 -21.62
CA ASP A 77 7.51 10.04 -20.67
C ASP A 77 7.19 9.47 -19.28
N LYS A 78 8.23 9.33 -18.46
CA LYS A 78 8.12 8.95 -17.05
C LYS A 78 8.46 10.15 -16.17
N VAL A 79 7.62 10.44 -15.19
CA VAL A 79 7.82 11.56 -14.25
C VAL A 79 7.91 11.02 -12.83
N GLY A 80 9.02 11.33 -12.16
CA GLY A 80 9.21 11.00 -10.75
C GLY A 80 8.24 11.78 -9.87
N VAL A 81 7.69 11.13 -8.85
CA VAL A 81 6.85 11.80 -7.83
C VAL A 81 7.47 11.60 -6.47
N ARG A 82 7.82 12.70 -5.81
CA ARG A 82 8.39 12.70 -4.46
C ARG A 82 7.79 13.81 -3.60
N VAL A 83 6.47 13.69 -3.40
CA VAL A 83 5.66 14.62 -2.59
C VAL A 83 5.30 13.96 -1.26
N ARG A 84 5.25 14.74 -0.19
CA ARG A 84 4.89 14.26 1.16
C ARG A 84 3.51 13.61 1.16
N SER A 85 3.40 12.41 1.71
CA SER A 85 2.10 11.74 1.90
C SER A 85 1.18 12.49 2.86
N GLY A 86 -0.12 12.37 2.65
CA GLY A 86 -1.15 13.06 3.44
C GLY A 86 -1.45 14.49 2.96
N THR A 87 -0.79 14.97 1.89
CA THR A 87 -1.10 16.25 1.25
C THR A 87 -2.02 16.06 0.06
N VAL A 88 -2.73 17.13 -0.33
CA VAL A 88 -3.50 17.18 -1.58
C VAL A 88 -2.55 17.19 -2.79
N ASP A 89 -1.43 17.92 -2.69
CA ASP A 89 -0.40 18.05 -3.73
C ASP A 89 0.09 16.72 -4.29
N LEU A 90 0.24 15.69 -3.46
CA LEU A 90 0.69 14.38 -3.92
C LEU A 90 -0.27 13.79 -4.98
N TYR A 91 -1.57 13.92 -4.74
CA TYR A 91 -2.58 13.37 -5.62
C TYR A 91 -2.86 14.28 -6.82
N VAL A 92 -2.73 15.60 -6.64
CA VAL A 92 -2.74 16.58 -7.76
C VAL A 92 -1.55 16.31 -8.69
N ALA A 93 -0.35 16.06 -8.16
CA ALA A 93 0.82 15.71 -8.94
C ALA A 93 0.62 14.42 -9.74
N ILE A 94 0.12 13.35 -9.10
CA ILE A 94 -0.13 12.09 -9.80
C ILE A 94 -1.16 12.26 -10.92
N MET A 95 -2.30 12.93 -10.64
CA MET A 95 -3.31 13.13 -11.66
C MET A 95 -2.80 14.05 -12.79
N GLY A 96 -2.05 15.11 -12.47
CA GLY A 96 -1.45 15.99 -13.47
C GLY A 96 -0.46 15.28 -14.39
N ILE A 97 0.33 14.33 -13.87
CA ILE A 97 1.21 13.49 -14.70
C ILE A 97 0.40 12.61 -15.66
N LEU A 98 -0.67 11.98 -15.17
CA LEU A 98 -1.56 11.18 -16.03
C LEU A 98 -2.25 12.03 -17.10
N LEU A 99 -2.73 13.23 -16.75
CA LEU A 99 -3.33 14.20 -17.68
C LEU A 99 -2.33 14.74 -18.70
N ALA A 100 -1.04 14.83 -18.34
CA ALA A 100 0.03 15.17 -19.27
C ALA A 100 0.35 14.04 -20.28
N GLY A 101 -0.26 12.85 -20.11
CA GLY A 101 0.00 11.66 -20.91
C GLY A 101 1.27 10.91 -20.51
N ALA A 102 1.81 11.17 -19.32
CA ALA A 102 3.03 10.55 -18.81
C ALA A 102 2.73 9.54 -17.69
N ALA A 103 3.67 8.62 -17.46
CA ALA A 103 3.61 7.64 -16.39
C ALA A 103 4.25 8.20 -15.11
N TYR A 104 3.60 8.05 -13.95
CA TYR A 104 4.23 8.44 -12.70
C TYR A 104 5.13 7.33 -12.12
N VAL A 105 6.25 7.74 -11.52
CA VAL A 105 7.21 6.86 -10.85
C VAL A 105 7.32 7.32 -9.39
N PRO A 106 6.62 6.68 -8.43
CA PRO A 106 6.53 7.20 -7.08
C PRO A 106 7.68 6.73 -6.19
N VAL A 107 8.21 7.65 -5.39
CA VAL A 107 9.12 7.36 -4.25
C VAL A 107 8.59 8.09 -3.03
N ASP A 108 8.45 7.38 -1.90
CA ASP A 108 8.00 8.02 -0.65
C ASP A 108 8.94 9.18 -0.28
N ALA A 109 8.38 10.33 0.11
CA ALA A 109 9.19 11.47 0.55
C ALA A 109 10.04 11.17 1.81
N ASP A 110 9.63 10.17 2.60
CA ASP A 110 10.36 9.69 3.77
C ASP A 110 11.52 8.74 3.41
N ASP A 111 11.58 8.23 2.17
CA ASP A 111 12.65 7.35 1.74
C ASP A 111 13.95 8.15 1.53
N PRO A 112 15.14 7.53 1.75
CA PRO A 112 16.43 8.19 1.55
C PRO A 112 16.61 8.72 0.11
N ASP A 113 17.30 9.85 -0.03
CA ASP A 113 17.60 10.44 -1.35
C ASP A 113 18.33 9.48 -2.28
N GLU A 114 19.20 8.63 -1.75
CA GLU A 114 19.92 7.61 -2.52
C GLU A 114 18.95 6.64 -3.22
N ARG A 115 17.91 6.19 -2.49
CA ARG A 115 16.88 5.32 -3.06
C ARG A 115 16.10 6.05 -4.16
N ALA A 116 15.75 7.32 -3.93
CA ALA A 116 15.08 8.13 -4.94
C ALA A 116 15.92 8.27 -6.22
N ARG A 117 17.22 8.60 -6.09
CA ARG A 117 18.14 8.68 -7.24
C ARG A 117 18.20 7.36 -8.00
N THR A 118 18.43 6.24 -7.32
CA THR A 118 18.49 4.93 -7.97
C THR A 118 17.20 4.59 -8.71
N VAL A 119 16.04 4.84 -8.10
CA VAL A 119 14.74 4.56 -8.75
C VAL A 119 14.53 5.44 -9.97
N PHE A 120 14.79 6.74 -9.86
CA PHE A 120 14.57 7.70 -10.95
C PHE A 120 15.57 7.53 -12.10
N GLU A 121 16.82 7.17 -11.81
CA GLU A 121 17.83 6.81 -12.80
C GLU A 121 17.45 5.53 -13.54
N GLU A 122 17.09 4.46 -12.82
CA GLU A 122 16.69 3.18 -13.42
C GLU A 122 15.40 3.31 -14.24
N ALA A 123 14.50 4.19 -13.82
CA ALA A 123 13.28 4.49 -14.57
C ALA A 123 13.52 5.46 -15.74
N ALA A 124 14.68 6.09 -15.86
CA ALA A 124 14.96 7.16 -16.83
C ALA A 124 13.84 8.22 -16.85
N VAL A 125 13.55 8.82 -15.69
CA VAL A 125 12.51 9.88 -15.59
C VAL A 125 12.96 11.17 -16.30
N THR A 126 12.02 11.85 -16.95
CA THR A 126 12.25 13.13 -17.66
C THR A 126 12.23 14.32 -16.70
N ALA A 127 11.38 14.26 -15.68
CA ALA A 127 11.20 15.29 -14.67
C ALA A 127 10.81 14.66 -13.32
N ILE A 128 10.87 15.44 -12.25
CA ILE A 128 10.45 15.04 -10.90
C ILE A 128 9.54 16.13 -10.33
N VAL A 129 8.35 15.76 -9.87
CA VAL A 129 7.47 16.63 -9.08
C VAL A 129 7.76 16.42 -7.59
N VAL A 130 8.13 17.48 -6.90
CA VAL A 130 8.43 17.50 -5.46
C VAL A 130 7.37 18.32 -4.70
N ASN A 131 7.57 18.52 -3.39
CA ASN A 131 6.64 19.28 -2.55
C ASN A 131 6.31 20.66 -3.15
N ASP A 132 5.11 21.16 -2.83
CA ASP A 132 4.58 22.43 -3.33
C ASP A 132 4.45 22.44 -4.87
N LEU A 133 4.32 21.25 -5.47
CA LEU A 133 4.16 21.01 -6.92
C LEU A 133 5.31 21.55 -7.78
N VAL A 134 6.50 21.73 -7.20
CA VAL A 134 7.69 22.18 -7.94
C VAL A 134 8.19 21.06 -8.86
N ILE A 135 8.48 21.42 -10.12
CA ILE A 135 9.02 20.50 -11.12
C ILE A 135 10.53 20.73 -11.25
N THR A 136 11.31 19.67 -11.06
CA THR A 136 12.77 19.68 -11.19
C THR A 136 13.21 18.71 -12.27
N THR A 137 14.35 19.01 -12.90
CA THR A 137 15.06 18.04 -13.74
C THR A 137 15.66 16.91 -12.88
N PRO A 138 16.02 15.75 -13.46
CA PRO A 138 16.68 14.67 -12.73
C PRO A 138 18.01 15.09 -12.08
N SER A 139 18.67 16.13 -12.62
CA SER A 139 19.90 16.71 -12.08
C SER A 139 19.66 17.58 -10.83
N GLY A 140 18.40 17.88 -10.49
CA GLY A 140 18.00 18.64 -9.31
C GLY A 140 17.82 20.14 -9.55
N ASP A 141 18.00 20.62 -10.78
CA ASP A 141 17.71 22.02 -11.16
C ASP A 141 16.21 22.20 -11.36
N THR A 142 15.66 23.35 -10.96
CA THR A 142 14.26 23.72 -11.28
C THR A 142 14.06 23.75 -12.78
N ALA A 143 13.00 23.12 -13.28
CA ALA A 143 12.72 23.09 -14.71
C ALA A 143 12.47 24.52 -15.24
N PRO A 144 12.96 24.88 -16.44
CA PRO A 144 12.72 26.19 -17.03
C PRO A 144 11.22 26.51 -17.10
N GLY A 145 10.81 27.72 -16.70
CA GLY A 145 9.41 28.18 -16.80
C GLY A 145 8.56 28.04 -15.54
N THR A 146 9.10 27.50 -14.43
CA THR A 146 8.34 27.29 -13.18
C THR A 146 8.45 28.41 -12.13
N ASP A 147 9.07 29.55 -12.46
CA ASP A 147 9.10 30.73 -11.60
C ASP A 147 7.72 31.40 -11.56
N ASN A 148 6.86 30.97 -10.62
CA ASN A 148 5.71 31.73 -10.16
C ASN A 148 6.18 32.93 -9.30
N SER A 149 7.07 33.76 -9.83
CA SER A 149 7.32 35.10 -9.30
C SER A 149 6.71 36.11 -10.27
N ASP A 150 5.56 36.65 -9.83
CA ASP A 150 4.87 37.78 -10.41
C ASP A 150 5.88 38.84 -10.91
N SER A 151 5.97 39.01 -12.23
CA SER A 151 6.75 40.07 -12.87
C SER A 151 6.14 40.37 -14.23
N SER A 152 5.26 41.36 -14.22
CA SER A 152 4.85 42.13 -15.38
C SER A 152 6.05 42.71 -16.13
N ASP A 153 6.07 42.48 -17.45
CA ASP A 153 6.54 43.38 -18.53
C ASP A 153 7.51 42.71 -19.53
N GLY A 154 7.16 42.81 -20.82
CA GLY A 154 8.15 42.98 -21.89
C GLY A 154 8.07 41.98 -23.05
N ALA A 155 7.34 42.36 -24.10
CA ALA A 155 7.41 41.74 -25.41
C ALA A 155 8.78 41.95 -26.11
N ASN A 156 9.31 40.86 -26.71
CA ASN A 156 10.15 40.75 -27.93
C ASN A 156 10.83 39.36 -27.84
N GLY A 157 10.65 38.35 -28.71
CA GLY A 157 10.56 38.38 -30.16
C GLY A 157 11.95 38.12 -30.77
N THR A 158 12.31 36.86 -31.05
CA THR A 158 13.01 36.42 -32.27
C THR A 158 13.05 34.89 -32.40
N ASP A 159 12.59 34.47 -33.57
CA ASP A 159 12.68 33.19 -34.27
C ASP A 159 14.08 32.53 -34.23
N HIS A 160 14.13 31.21 -33.96
CA HIS A 160 15.14 30.32 -34.53
C HIS A 160 14.62 28.87 -34.58
N LEU A 161 14.05 28.54 -35.74
CA LEU A 161 13.93 27.18 -36.25
C LEU A 161 15.30 26.49 -36.33
N ALA A 162 15.45 25.36 -35.66
CA ALA A 162 16.47 24.36 -35.97
C ALA A 162 15.86 22.96 -35.73
N ASP A 163 15.55 22.30 -36.85
CA ASP A 163 15.07 20.93 -36.97
C ASP A 163 16.27 19.97 -36.82
N PRO A 164 16.22 18.93 -35.97
CA PRO A 164 17.10 17.79 -36.09
C PRO A 164 16.33 16.60 -36.68
N GLU A 165 16.81 16.16 -37.83
CA GLU A 165 16.29 15.04 -38.60
C GLU A 165 16.10 13.76 -37.75
N THR A 166 14.95 13.15 -38.01
CA THR A 166 14.41 11.91 -37.45
C THR A 166 15.32 10.69 -37.68
N SER A 167 15.74 10.05 -36.58
CA SER A 167 16.08 8.62 -36.60
C SER A 167 14.82 7.81 -36.31
N SER A 168 14.39 7.02 -37.28
CA SER A 168 13.25 6.11 -37.20
C SER A 168 13.54 4.92 -36.27
N ASP A 169 12.84 4.85 -35.15
CA ASP A 169 12.43 3.58 -34.56
C ASP A 169 10.93 3.69 -34.29
N SER A 170 10.15 2.98 -35.08
CA SER A 170 8.70 2.94 -35.00
C SER A 170 8.29 1.70 -34.22
N ASP A 171 7.68 1.88 -33.06
CA ASP A 171 6.41 1.26 -32.71
C ASP A 171 5.75 2.11 -31.62
N HIS A 172 4.55 2.62 -31.94
CA HIS A 172 3.72 3.58 -31.17
C HIS A 172 4.01 5.07 -31.42
N ALA A 173 3.93 5.49 -32.69
CA ALA A 173 3.74 6.90 -32.99
C ALA A 173 2.36 7.35 -32.47
N HIS A 174 2.34 8.23 -31.46
CA HIS A 174 1.12 8.95 -31.08
C HIS A 174 0.55 9.66 -32.32
N PRO A 175 -0.78 9.70 -32.48
CA PRO A 175 -1.40 10.56 -33.49
C PRO A 175 -0.80 11.97 -33.35
N HIS A 176 -0.08 12.44 -34.38
CA HIS A 176 0.67 13.69 -34.31
C HIS A 176 -0.22 14.82 -33.76
N GLY A 177 0.07 15.28 -32.53
CA GLY A 177 -0.60 16.41 -31.88
C GLY A 177 -1.61 16.10 -30.77
N SER A 178 -1.85 14.84 -30.37
CA SER A 178 -2.65 14.56 -29.17
C SER A 178 -1.79 14.53 -27.90
N HIS A 179 -2.14 15.33 -26.89
CA HIS A 179 -1.55 15.29 -25.55
C HIS A 179 -2.13 14.17 -24.66
N GLU A 180 -3.01 13.33 -25.22
CA GLU A 180 -3.72 12.30 -24.46
C GLU A 180 -2.99 10.95 -24.54
N PRO A 181 -2.98 10.19 -23.44
CA PRO A 181 -2.42 8.85 -23.45
C PRO A 181 -3.31 7.88 -24.24
N THR A 182 -2.68 6.88 -24.82
CA THR A 182 -3.30 5.71 -25.45
C THR A 182 -3.45 4.57 -24.44
N LEU A 183 -4.04 3.46 -24.88
CA LEU A 183 -4.26 2.27 -24.05
C LEU A 183 -2.95 1.57 -23.66
N GLU A 184 -1.94 1.63 -24.52
CA GLU A 184 -0.66 0.92 -24.37
C GLU A 184 0.39 1.77 -23.63
N ASP A 185 0.12 3.07 -23.45
CA ASP A 185 1.00 3.94 -22.66
C ASP A 185 0.99 3.53 -21.19
N ASP A 186 2.17 3.64 -20.57
CA ASP A 186 2.33 3.39 -19.14
C ASP A 186 1.52 4.43 -18.34
N ALA A 187 0.72 3.95 -17.38
CA ALA A 187 0.08 4.81 -16.39
C ALA A 187 1.01 5.03 -15.18
N TRP A 188 1.72 3.97 -14.77
CA TRP A 188 2.68 4.06 -13.67
C TRP A 188 3.78 3.01 -13.77
N VAL A 189 4.89 3.29 -13.08
CA VAL A 189 5.98 2.34 -12.86
C VAL A 189 6.26 2.23 -11.37
N ILE A 190 6.07 1.03 -10.81
CA ILE A 190 6.31 0.76 -9.39
C ILE A 190 7.54 -0.13 -9.24
N PHE A 191 8.45 0.30 -8.37
CA PHE A 191 9.69 -0.41 -8.12
C PHE A 191 9.57 -1.39 -6.96
N THR A 192 9.89 -2.65 -7.23
CA THR A 192 9.89 -3.73 -6.24
C THR A 192 11.32 -4.15 -5.88
N SER A 193 11.50 -4.72 -4.68
CA SER A 193 12.79 -5.27 -4.21
C SER A 193 13.29 -6.35 -5.15
N GLY A 194 14.57 -6.29 -5.52
CA GLY A 194 15.18 -7.25 -6.43
C GLY A 194 16.10 -8.25 -5.73
N SER A 195 16.03 -9.53 -6.13
CA SER A 195 16.93 -10.59 -5.65
C SER A 195 18.41 -10.30 -5.90
N THR A 196 18.74 -9.46 -6.90
CA THR A 196 20.11 -9.01 -7.23
C THR A 196 20.53 -7.72 -6.51
N GLY A 197 19.65 -7.14 -5.68
CA GLY A 197 19.85 -5.86 -5.01
C GLY A 197 19.58 -4.62 -5.86
N LYS A 198 19.30 -4.76 -7.16
CA LYS A 198 18.80 -3.67 -8.01
C LYS A 198 17.27 -3.63 -7.98
N PRO A 199 16.64 -2.47 -7.73
CA PRO A 199 15.19 -2.30 -7.83
C PRO A 199 14.65 -2.70 -9.22
N LYS A 200 13.47 -3.32 -9.28
CA LYS A 200 12.85 -3.77 -10.53
C LYS A 200 11.62 -2.93 -10.83
N GLY A 201 11.64 -2.15 -11.91
CA GLY A 201 10.50 -1.35 -12.36
C GLY A 201 9.46 -2.23 -13.05
N VAL A 202 8.25 -2.28 -12.48
CA VAL A 202 7.06 -2.91 -13.08
C VAL A 202 6.20 -1.80 -13.67
N ALA A 203 6.11 -1.75 -14.99
CA ALA A 203 5.30 -0.81 -15.73
C ALA A 203 3.91 -1.38 -16.00
N VAL A 204 2.89 -0.59 -15.66
CA VAL A 204 1.48 -0.93 -15.85
C VAL A 204 0.89 0.06 -16.84
N THR A 205 0.26 -0.44 -17.89
CA THR A 205 -0.36 0.43 -18.91
C THR A 205 -1.69 0.98 -18.45
N HIS A 206 -2.16 2.03 -19.13
CA HIS A 206 -3.52 2.54 -18.95
C HIS A 206 -4.58 1.46 -19.16
N ARG A 207 -4.39 0.54 -20.11
CA ARG A 207 -5.30 -0.59 -20.32
C ARG A 207 -5.34 -1.54 -19.13
N ASN A 208 -4.18 -1.92 -18.59
CA ASN A 208 -4.10 -2.78 -17.41
C ASN A 208 -4.84 -2.12 -16.23
N ALA A 209 -4.47 -0.86 -15.95
CA ALA A 209 -4.96 -0.11 -14.80
C ALA A 209 -6.48 0.14 -14.88
N ALA A 210 -6.99 0.62 -16.01
CA ALA A 210 -8.42 0.90 -16.17
C ALA A 210 -9.27 -0.37 -16.12
N ALA A 211 -8.77 -1.49 -16.65
CA ALA A 211 -9.43 -2.79 -16.51
C ALA A 211 -9.51 -3.20 -15.03
N PHE A 212 -8.45 -2.99 -14.27
CA PHE A 212 -8.41 -3.29 -12.83
C PHE A 212 -9.47 -2.48 -12.08
N VAL A 213 -9.51 -1.16 -12.30
CA VAL A 213 -10.47 -0.26 -11.65
C VAL A 213 -11.94 -0.67 -11.92
N ASP A 214 -12.26 -0.96 -13.19
CA ASP A 214 -13.61 -1.37 -13.56
C ASP A 214 -13.97 -2.78 -13.04
N ALA A 215 -13.03 -3.72 -13.02
CA ALA A 215 -13.27 -5.08 -12.58
C ALA A 215 -13.41 -5.18 -11.06
N GLU A 216 -12.49 -4.56 -10.32
CA GLU A 216 -12.48 -4.54 -8.86
C GLU A 216 -13.73 -3.87 -8.30
N SER A 217 -14.13 -2.73 -8.86
CA SER A 217 -15.28 -2.00 -8.35
C SER A 217 -16.62 -2.74 -8.50
N ARG A 218 -16.69 -3.74 -9.40
CA ARG A 218 -17.84 -4.66 -9.54
C ARG A 218 -17.83 -5.82 -8.54
N MET A 219 -16.78 -5.97 -7.73
CA MET A 219 -16.75 -6.97 -6.68
C MET A 219 -17.49 -6.49 -5.44
N PHE A 220 -17.33 -5.21 -5.12
CA PHE A 220 -17.69 -4.68 -3.82
C PHE A 220 -19.10 -4.10 -3.79
N LEU A 221 -19.77 -4.26 -2.65
CA LEU A 221 -20.97 -3.51 -2.28
C LEU A 221 -22.07 -3.50 -3.36
N GLN A 222 -22.30 -4.63 -4.04
CA GLN A 222 -23.18 -4.70 -5.20
C GLN A 222 -24.62 -4.22 -4.96
N ASP A 223 -25.12 -4.36 -3.72
CA ASP A 223 -26.45 -3.89 -3.33
C ASP A 223 -26.50 -2.38 -3.03
N ASN A 224 -25.36 -1.77 -2.70
CA ASN A 224 -25.22 -0.35 -2.42
C ASN A 224 -23.83 0.13 -2.88
N PRO A 225 -23.62 0.33 -4.20
CA PRO A 225 -22.30 0.56 -4.77
C PRO A 225 -21.56 1.75 -4.16
N ILE A 226 -20.25 1.79 -4.37
CA ILE A 226 -19.43 2.96 -4.01
C ILE A 226 -19.88 4.16 -4.84
N GLY A 227 -19.96 5.34 -4.22
CA GLY A 227 -20.25 6.55 -4.97
C GLY A 227 -20.18 7.84 -4.15
N VAL A 228 -20.88 8.87 -4.63
CA VAL A 228 -20.96 10.17 -3.96
C VAL A 228 -21.37 10.02 -2.49
N GLY A 229 -20.57 10.62 -1.61
CA GLY A 229 -20.76 10.57 -0.16
C GLY A 229 -19.91 9.51 0.56
N ASP A 230 -19.29 8.58 -0.18
CA ASP A 230 -18.23 7.74 0.38
C ASP A 230 -16.93 8.49 0.58
N ARG A 231 -16.16 8.03 1.56
CA ARG A 231 -14.87 8.58 1.94
C ARG A 231 -13.88 7.43 2.06
N VAL A 232 -12.91 7.40 1.14
CA VAL A 232 -11.89 6.35 1.04
C VAL A 232 -10.62 6.85 1.72
N MET A 233 -10.11 6.11 2.70
CA MET A 233 -8.81 6.43 3.29
C MET A 233 -7.70 6.19 2.27
N ALA A 234 -6.77 7.14 2.15
CA ALA A 234 -5.50 6.95 1.45
C ALA A 234 -4.34 6.96 2.47
N GLY A 235 -3.90 5.79 2.91
CA GLY A 235 -2.88 5.64 3.95
C GLY A 235 -1.68 4.77 3.56
N LEU A 236 -1.78 4.06 2.44
CA LEU A 236 -0.70 3.23 1.95
C LEU A 236 0.44 4.09 1.37
N SER A 237 1.62 3.50 1.29
CA SER A 237 2.76 4.13 0.63
C SER A 237 2.44 4.29 -0.86
N VAL A 238 2.73 5.45 -1.44
CA VAL A 238 2.55 5.65 -2.89
C VAL A 238 3.53 4.85 -3.72
N ALA A 239 4.64 4.42 -3.12
CA ALA A 239 5.58 3.46 -3.71
C ALA A 239 5.07 2.01 -3.65
N PHE A 240 3.86 1.77 -3.12
CA PHE A 240 3.19 0.48 -3.13
C PHE A 240 1.93 0.55 -3.99
N ASP A 241 1.73 -0.43 -4.86
CA ASP A 241 0.68 -0.46 -5.88
C ASP A 241 -0.74 -0.49 -5.32
N ALA A 242 -0.94 -1.03 -4.11
CA ALA A 242 -2.22 -0.94 -3.40
C ALA A 242 -2.65 0.50 -3.07
N SER A 243 -1.77 1.50 -3.14
CA SER A 243 -2.21 2.91 -3.09
C SER A 243 -3.05 3.31 -4.31
N CYS A 244 -2.87 2.63 -5.45
CA CYS A 244 -3.68 2.85 -6.64
C CYS A 244 -5.13 2.38 -6.41
N GLU A 245 -5.33 1.27 -5.68
CA GLU A 245 -6.66 0.81 -5.23
C GLU A 245 -7.34 1.90 -4.40
N GLU A 246 -6.65 2.49 -3.40
CA GLU A 246 -7.21 3.58 -2.57
C GLU A 246 -7.68 4.77 -3.44
N MET A 247 -6.85 5.20 -4.38
CA MET A 247 -7.13 6.33 -5.27
C MET A 247 -8.32 6.08 -6.18
N TRP A 248 -8.34 4.92 -6.86
CA TRP A 248 -9.34 4.65 -7.89
C TRP A 248 -10.66 4.09 -7.33
N LEU A 249 -10.67 3.49 -6.13
CA LEU A 249 -11.91 3.26 -5.38
C LEU A 249 -12.63 4.58 -5.08
N ALA A 250 -11.88 5.65 -4.81
CA ALA A 250 -12.48 6.97 -4.62
C ALA A 250 -12.96 7.54 -5.96
N TRP A 251 -12.06 7.63 -6.94
CA TRP A 251 -12.29 8.44 -8.12
C TRP A 251 -13.18 7.81 -9.19
N ARG A 252 -13.38 6.50 -9.21
CA ARG A 252 -14.17 5.84 -10.26
C ARG A 252 -15.66 6.22 -10.27
N TYR A 253 -16.24 6.55 -9.10
CA TYR A 253 -17.69 6.79 -8.94
C TYR A 253 -18.03 8.03 -8.10
N GLY A 254 -17.12 8.99 -8.00
CA GLY A 254 -17.42 10.27 -7.33
C GLY A 254 -17.25 10.27 -5.80
N ALA A 255 -16.52 9.30 -5.23
CA ALA A 255 -16.23 9.27 -3.80
C ALA A 255 -15.01 10.14 -3.44
N CYS A 256 -14.94 10.60 -2.20
CA CYS A 256 -13.87 11.47 -1.73
C CYS A 256 -12.67 10.66 -1.26
N LEU A 257 -11.48 10.95 -1.79
CA LEU A 257 -10.21 10.45 -1.26
C LEU A 257 -9.82 11.25 -0.01
N VAL A 258 -9.41 10.57 1.06
CA VAL A 258 -9.04 11.20 2.35
C VAL A 258 -7.60 10.86 2.70
N PRO A 259 -6.63 11.74 2.36
CA PRO A 259 -5.21 11.51 2.64
C PRO A 259 -4.89 11.41 4.14
N ALA A 260 -4.30 10.29 4.55
CA ALA A 260 -3.81 10.06 5.91
C ALA A 260 -2.28 10.28 5.96
N PRO A 261 -1.75 11.08 6.90
CA PRO A 261 -0.31 11.23 7.08
C PRO A 261 0.37 9.90 7.42
N ARG A 262 1.52 9.60 6.81
CA ARG A 262 2.24 8.32 7.04
C ARG A 262 2.66 8.10 8.49
N ALA A 263 3.00 9.17 9.21
CA ALA A 263 3.32 9.09 10.64
C ALA A 263 2.14 8.54 11.47
N LEU A 264 0.91 8.95 11.11
CA LEU A 264 -0.31 8.45 11.73
C LEU A 264 -0.54 6.98 11.40
N VAL A 265 -0.42 6.60 10.13
CA VAL A 265 -0.58 5.20 9.68
C VAL A 265 0.44 4.28 10.38
N ARG A 266 1.70 4.71 10.50
CA ARG A 266 2.76 3.97 11.20
C ARG A 266 2.50 3.78 12.70
N SER A 267 1.74 4.68 13.34
CA SER A 267 1.37 4.51 14.75
C SER A 267 0.47 3.29 14.96
N GLY A 268 -0.34 2.94 13.95
CA GLY A 268 -1.39 1.92 14.02
C GLY A 268 -2.55 2.31 14.93
N VAL A 269 -2.28 2.55 16.21
CA VAL A 269 -3.29 2.77 17.27
C VAL A 269 -4.05 4.09 17.12
N ASP A 270 -3.41 5.15 16.60
CA ASP A 270 -4.05 6.45 16.45
C ASP A 270 -4.94 6.54 15.20
N LEU A 271 -4.88 5.54 14.31
CA LEU A 271 -5.68 5.55 13.09
C LEU A 271 -7.17 5.34 13.37
N GLY A 272 -7.53 4.53 14.36
CA GLY A 272 -8.94 4.30 14.72
C GLY A 272 -9.71 5.60 15.02
N PRO A 273 -9.26 6.43 15.98
CA PRO A 273 -9.86 7.74 16.24
C PRO A 273 -9.87 8.67 15.02
N TRP A 274 -8.84 8.62 14.17
CA TRP A 274 -8.77 9.44 12.96
C TRP A 274 -9.81 9.01 11.91
N LEU A 275 -10.05 7.71 11.73
CA LEU A 275 -11.10 7.19 10.83
C LEU A 275 -12.47 7.76 11.21
N VAL A 276 -12.77 7.79 12.51
CA VAL A 276 -14.03 8.33 13.04
C VAL A 276 -14.11 9.84 12.80
N ALA A 277 -13.02 10.58 13.07
CA ALA A 277 -13.00 12.04 12.93
C ALA A 277 -13.13 12.52 11.48
N ASN A 278 -12.78 11.67 10.50
CA ASN A 278 -12.83 12.00 9.08
C ASN A 278 -13.97 11.27 8.34
N ASP A 279 -14.94 10.72 9.07
CA ASP A 279 -16.12 10.02 8.53
C ASP A 279 -15.79 8.97 7.46
N VAL A 280 -14.67 8.23 7.62
CA VAL A 280 -14.22 7.25 6.63
C VAL A 280 -15.22 6.10 6.50
N THR A 281 -15.60 5.77 5.26
CA THR A 281 -16.54 4.68 4.94
C THR A 281 -15.87 3.49 4.26
N ILE A 282 -14.72 3.68 3.62
CA ILE A 282 -13.99 2.65 2.87
C ILE A 282 -12.52 2.65 3.28
N VAL A 283 -11.99 1.46 3.56
CA VAL A 283 -10.58 1.27 3.92
C VAL A 283 -10.03 0.09 3.14
N SER A 284 -8.93 0.30 2.40
CA SER A 284 -8.03 -0.78 1.99
C SER A 284 -6.80 -0.77 2.89
N THR A 285 -6.38 -1.93 3.40
CA THR A 285 -5.25 -2.03 4.30
C THR A 285 -4.69 -3.45 4.41
N VAL A 286 -3.69 -3.61 5.27
CA VAL A 286 -3.08 -4.92 5.58
C VAL A 286 -3.67 -5.50 6.87
N PRO A 287 -3.85 -6.83 6.98
CA PRO A 287 -4.33 -7.50 8.18
C PRO A 287 -3.64 -7.06 9.48
N THR A 288 -2.31 -6.89 9.46
CA THR A 288 -1.54 -6.47 10.63
C THR A 288 -1.97 -5.11 11.18
N LEU A 289 -2.39 -4.18 10.31
CA LEU A 289 -2.73 -2.82 10.73
C LEU A 289 -4.15 -2.77 11.34
N VAL A 290 -5.13 -3.33 10.63
CA VAL A 290 -6.52 -3.38 11.11
C VAL A 290 -6.70 -4.23 12.38
N ALA A 291 -5.79 -5.17 12.63
CA ALA A 291 -5.76 -5.92 13.88
C ALA A 291 -5.66 -5.02 15.13
N LEU A 292 -4.99 -3.86 15.00
CA LEU A 292 -4.74 -2.91 16.09
C LEU A 292 -5.93 -2.00 16.41
N TRP A 293 -6.91 -1.90 15.52
CA TRP A 293 -8.01 -0.95 15.67
C TRP A 293 -9.17 -1.53 16.48
N PRO A 294 -9.78 -0.74 17.37
CA PRO A 294 -11.01 -1.15 18.04
C PRO A 294 -12.16 -1.22 17.03
N VAL A 295 -13.06 -2.19 17.18
CA VAL A 295 -14.18 -2.41 16.25
C VAL A 295 -15.09 -1.18 16.14
N ASP A 296 -15.26 -0.43 17.24
CA ASP A 296 -16.06 0.80 17.26
C ASP A 296 -15.48 1.90 16.36
N ALA A 297 -14.16 1.95 16.16
CA ALA A 297 -13.55 2.89 15.23
C ALA A 297 -13.92 2.59 13.77
N LEU A 298 -14.34 1.35 13.49
CA LEU A 298 -14.76 0.91 12.17
C LEU A 298 -16.28 1.00 11.99
N ALA A 299 -17.05 1.50 12.95
CA ALA A 299 -18.52 1.47 12.91
C ALA A 299 -19.12 2.10 11.63
N ARG A 300 -18.48 3.12 11.06
CA ARG A 300 -18.85 3.75 9.79
C ARG A 300 -18.26 3.08 8.55
N VAL A 301 -17.19 2.30 8.71
CA VAL A 301 -16.54 1.59 7.61
C VAL A 301 -17.48 0.48 7.15
N ARG A 302 -18.02 0.65 5.94
CA ARG A 302 -18.95 -0.29 5.29
C ARG A 302 -18.24 -1.24 4.33
N LEU A 303 -17.07 -0.86 3.82
CA LEU A 303 -16.19 -1.71 3.03
C LEU A 303 -14.78 -1.71 3.64
N LEU A 304 -14.31 -2.90 3.99
CA LEU A 304 -12.93 -3.13 4.43
C LEU A 304 -12.27 -4.15 3.51
N ILE A 305 -11.24 -3.73 2.80
CA ILE A 305 -10.43 -4.58 1.95
C ILE A 305 -9.11 -4.87 2.66
N MET A 306 -8.74 -6.14 2.68
CA MET A 306 -7.47 -6.60 3.23
C MET A 306 -6.67 -7.28 2.13
N GLY A 307 -5.43 -6.83 1.96
CA GLY A 307 -4.51 -7.39 0.97
C GLY A 307 -3.07 -7.38 1.45
N GLY A 308 -2.16 -7.91 0.63
CA GLY A 308 -0.72 -7.83 0.88
C GLY A 308 -0.18 -8.76 1.99
N GLU A 309 -1.02 -9.38 2.82
CA GLU A 309 -0.64 -10.40 3.81
C GLU A 309 -1.71 -11.48 3.95
N ALA A 310 -1.34 -12.64 4.51
CA ALA A 310 -2.34 -13.64 4.88
C ALA A 310 -3.23 -13.10 6.02
N CYS A 311 -4.54 -13.09 5.82
CA CYS A 311 -5.50 -12.70 6.84
C CYS A 311 -5.76 -13.84 7.84
N PRO A 312 -5.59 -13.62 9.15
CA PRO A 312 -5.99 -14.60 10.17
C PRO A 312 -7.52 -14.84 10.17
N PRO A 313 -8.00 -16.08 10.35
CA PRO A 313 -9.43 -16.37 10.41
C PRO A 313 -10.18 -15.61 11.52
N GLU A 314 -9.56 -15.44 12.68
CA GLU A 314 -10.15 -14.74 13.83
C GLU A 314 -10.34 -13.24 13.52
N LEU A 315 -9.47 -12.69 12.68
CA LEU A 315 -9.58 -11.31 12.22
C LEU A 315 -10.78 -11.14 11.29
N ALA A 316 -11.00 -12.11 10.39
CA ALA A 316 -12.15 -12.15 9.50
C ALA A 316 -13.46 -12.26 10.29
N GLU A 317 -13.53 -13.18 11.28
CA GLU A 317 -14.68 -13.36 12.16
C GLU A 317 -15.01 -12.08 12.96
N ARG A 318 -13.98 -11.38 13.45
CA ARG A 318 -14.15 -10.15 14.22
C ARG A 318 -14.67 -8.98 13.37
N LEU A 319 -14.25 -8.89 12.12
CA LEU A 319 -14.42 -7.68 11.31
C LEU A 319 -15.61 -7.74 10.34
N ALA A 320 -15.98 -8.94 9.89
CA ALA A 320 -17.14 -9.15 9.02
C ALA A 320 -18.42 -9.01 9.84
N THR A 321 -19.28 -8.07 9.44
CA THR A 321 -20.57 -7.82 10.10
C THR A 321 -21.68 -7.69 9.06
N PRO A 322 -22.97 -7.78 9.44
CA PRO A 322 -24.06 -7.55 8.50
C PRO A 322 -24.05 -6.18 7.82
N THR A 323 -23.39 -5.19 8.42
CA THR A 323 -23.29 -3.81 7.92
C THR A 323 -21.94 -3.47 7.30
N ARG A 324 -20.96 -4.38 7.38
CA ARG A 324 -19.62 -4.20 6.84
C ARG A 324 -19.23 -5.38 5.97
N GLU A 325 -19.04 -5.08 4.70
CA GLU A 325 -18.45 -6.01 3.76
C GLU A 325 -16.94 -6.06 3.94
N VAL A 326 -16.38 -7.27 4.06
CA VAL A 326 -14.95 -7.48 4.25
C VAL A 326 -14.43 -8.37 3.13
N TRP A 327 -13.32 -7.98 2.50
CA TRP A 327 -12.69 -8.74 1.42
C TRP A 327 -11.25 -9.08 1.74
N ASN A 328 -10.82 -10.27 1.32
CA ASN A 328 -9.43 -10.64 1.20
C ASN A 328 -9.06 -10.60 -0.28
N THR A 329 -8.19 -9.67 -0.67
CA THR A 329 -7.73 -9.50 -2.06
C THR A 329 -6.28 -9.96 -2.18
N TYR A 330 -5.94 -10.45 -3.37
CA TYR A 330 -4.61 -10.93 -3.71
C TYR A 330 -4.25 -10.49 -5.12
N GLY A 331 -3.04 -9.95 -5.26
CA GLY A 331 -2.37 -9.76 -6.52
C GLY A 331 -0.89 -9.45 -6.28
N PRO A 332 0.02 -9.95 -7.12
CA PRO A 332 1.34 -9.36 -7.26
C PRO A 332 1.28 -8.08 -8.10
N THR A 333 2.27 -7.20 -7.94
CA THR A 333 2.42 -5.97 -8.73
C THR A 333 2.45 -6.25 -10.23
N GLU A 334 3.04 -7.38 -10.60
CA GLU A 334 3.13 -7.91 -11.96
C GLU A 334 1.78 -8.28 -12.61
N ALA A 335 0.71 -8.38 -11.81
CA ALA A 335 -0.65 -8.65 -12.29
C ALA A 335 -1.61 -7.47 -12.01
N THR A 336 -1.06 -6.28 -11.80
CA THR A 336 -1.80 -5.02 -11.57
C THR A 336 -2.67 -5.06 -10.32
N VAL A 337 -2.03 -4.85 -9.16
CA VAL A 337 -2.65 -4.64 -7.84
C VAL A 337 -3.42 -5.86 -7.29
N VAL A 338 -4.56 -6.21 -7.88
CA VAL A 338 -5.42 -7.33 -7.47
C VAL A 338 -5.75 -8.21 -8.68
N ALA A 339 -5.50 -9.51 -8.53
CA ALA A 339 -5.82 -10.53 -9.53
C ALA A 339 -7.01 -11.42 -9.12
N CYS A 340 -7.21 -11.62 -7.81
CA CYS A 340 -8.38 -12.31 -7.26
C CYS A 340 -8.81 -11.76 -5.89
N GLY A 341 -10.03 -12.08 -5.49
CA GLY A 341 -10.51 -11.79 -4.14
C GLY A 341 -11.62 -12.71 -3.66
N ALA A 342 -11.76 -12.80 -2.34
CA ALA A 342 -12.83 -13.51 -1.66
C ALA A 342 -13.49 -12.61 -0.61
N ARG A 343 -14.83 -12.59 -0.63
CA ARG A 343 -15.60 -11.98 0.46
C ARG A 343 -15.47 -12.83 1.71
N LEU A 344 -15.10 -12.21 2.82
CA LEU A 344 -15.02 -12.83 4.12
C LEU A 344 -16.37 -12.68 4.84
N THR A 345 -16.96 -13.81 5.23
CA THR A 345 -18.22 -13.86 5.97
C THR A 345 -18.02 -14.08 7.47
N GLY A 346 -16.76 -14.19 7.92
CA GLY A 346 -16.40 -14.59 9.27
C GLY A 346 -16.47 -16.10 9.52
N HIS A 347 -16.80 -16.90 8.51
CA HIS A 347 -16.89 -18.35 8.59
C HIS A 347 -16.17 -19.04 7.44
N GLY A 348 -15.68 -20.26 7.70
CA GLY A 348 -14.94 -21.05 6.71
C GLY A 348 -13.48 -20.61 6.56
N PRO A 349 -12.74 -21.21 5.61
CA PRO A 349 -11.34 -20.90 5.40
C PRO A 349 -11.16 -19.53 4.73
N VAL A 350 -10.07 -18.84 5.05
CA VAL A 350 -9.68 -17.58 4.42
C VAL A 350 -9.06 -17.87 3.05
N ARG A 351 -9.84 -17.60 2.00
CA ARG A 351 -9.43 -17.75 0.60
C ARG A 351 -8.84 -16.47 0.05
N ILE A 352 -7.96 -16.58 -0.94
CA ILE A 352 -7.62 -15.46 -1.84
C ILE A 352 -8.63 -15.36 -3.00
N GLY A 353 -9.41 -16.42 -3.25
CA GLY A 353 -10.68 -16.32 -3.95
C GLY A 353 -10.63 -16.56 -5.46
N LEU A 354 -11.59 -15.95 -6.16
CA LEU A 354 -11.82 -16.10 -7.59
C LEU A 354 -11.26 -14.88 -8.36
N PRO A 355 -10.88 -15.05 -9.63
CA PRO A 355 -10.30 -13.96 -10.41
C PRO A 355 -11.26 -12.81 -10.65
N LEU A 356 -10.68 -11.63 -10.86
CA LEU A 356 -11.36 -10.46 -11.39
C LEU A 356 -11.79 -10.68 -12.84
N ASP A 357 -12.80 -9.92 -13.29
CA ASP A 357 -13.17 -9.85 -14.69
C ASP A 357 -11.98 -9.40 -15.55
N GLY A 358 -11.55 -10.23 -16.49
CA GLY A 358 -10.38 -9.99 -17.34
C GLY A 358 -9.11 -10.72 -16.92
N TRP A 359 -9.07 -11.36 -15.74
CA TRP A 359 -7.93 -12.12 -15.25
C TRP A 359 -8.16 -13.62 -15.43
N ASP A 360 -7.14 -14.32 -15.92
CA ASP A 360 -7.12 -15.77 -15.96
C ASP A 360 -6.16 -16.28 -14.88
N LEU A 361 -6.55 -17.34 -14.17
CA LEU A 361 -5.71 -18.02 -13.19
C LEU A 361 -5.64 -19.51 -13.52
N ALA A 362 -4.45 -20.08 -13.39
CA ALA A 362 -4.23 -21.51 -13.47
C ALA A 362 -3.37 -21.97 -12.28
N VAL A 363 -3.59 -23.21 -11.84
CA VAL A 363 -2.76 -23.85 -10.82
C VAL A 363 -2.07 -25.03 -11.48
N VAL A 364 -0.75 -25.06 -11.45
CA VAL A 364 0.06 -26.03 -12.20
C VAL A 364 1.03 -26.80 -11.32
N ASP A 365 1.34 -28.03 -11.71
CA ASP A 365 2.36 -28.85 -11.07
C ASP A 365 3.79 -28.48 -11.50
N GLY A 366 4.77 -29.26 -11.05
CA GLY A 366 6.19 -29.06 -11.38
C GLY A 366 6.54 -29.26 -12.86
N GLU A 367 5.67 -29.88 -13.64
CA GLU A 367 5.82 -30.07 -15.09
C GLU A 367 5.08 -28.97 -15.87
N GLY A 368 4.38 -28.06 -15.18
CA GLY A 368 3.60 -26.99 -15.77
C GLY A 368 2.24 -27.46 -16.31
N MET A 369 1.76 -28.62 -15.85
CA MET A 369 0.45 -29.15 -16.22
C MET A 369 -0.61 -28.70 -15.21
N PRO A 370 -1.85 -28.38 -15.63
CA PRO A 370 -2.92 -28.03 -14.71
C PRO A 370 -3.21 -29.14 -13.69
N VAL A 371 -3.36 -28.76 -12.42
CA VAL A 371 -3.75 -29.69 -11.36
C VAL A 371 -5.26 -29.88 -11.30
N ALA A 372 -5.72 -30.98 -10.70
CA ALA A 372 -7.14 -31.22 -10.45
C ALA A 372 -7.66 -30.38 -9.27
N GLU A 373 -8.98 -30.25 -9.17
CA GLU A 373 -9.60 -29.64 -7.99
C GLU A 373 -9.23 -30.40 -6.70
N GLY A 374 -8.90 -29.66 -5.64
CA GLY A 374 -8.42 -30.17 -4.36
C GLY A 374 -6.89 -30.29 -4.26
N ASP A 375 -6.20 -30.34 -5.40
CA ASP A 375 -4.74 -30.42 -5.47
C ASP A 375 -4.09 -29.04 -5.35
N SER A 376 -2.78 -29.05 -5.09
CA SER A 376 -1.98 -27.85 -4.86
C SER A 376 -0.88 -27.73 -5.90
N GLY A 377 -0.55 -26.50 -6.27
CA GLY A 377 0.46 -26.19 -7.28
C GLY A 377 0.85 -24.72 -7.28
N GLU A 378 1.67 -24.33 -8.26
CA GLU A 378 2.07 -22.94 -8.48
C GLU A 378 0.94 -22.16 -9.15
N LEU A 379 0.68 -20.94 -8.68
CA LEU A 379 -0.28 -20.02 -9.28
C LEU A 379 0.33 -19.30 -10.50
N ILE A 380 -0.33 -19.46 -11.64
CA ILE A 380 -0.02 -18.80 -12.91
C ILE A 380 -1.13 -17.78 -13.20
N ILE A 381 -0.74 -16.59 -13.65
CA ILE A 381 -1.66 -15.48 -13.91
C ILE A 381 -1.59 -15.09 -15.38
N GLY A 382 -2.75 -14.82 -15.97
CA GLY A 382 -2.94 -14.39 -17.35
C GLY A 382 -4.01 -13.31 -17.47
N GLY A 383 -4.25 -12.86 -18.69
CA GLY A 383 -5.29 -11.89 -19.00
C GLY A 383 -4.84 -10.44 -18.96
N VAL A 384 -5.82 -9.53 -18.91
CA VAL A 384 -5.63 -8.09 -19.17
C VAL A 384 -4.80 -7.37 -18.11
N GLY A 385 -4.64 -7.95 -16.93
CA GLY A 385 -3.86 -7.33 -15.83
C GLY A 385 -2.37 -7.58 -15.87
N LEU A 386 -1.85 -8.37 -16.83
CA LEU A 386 -0.41 -8.60 -16.92
C LEU A 386 0.33 -7.31 -17.25
N ALA A 387 1.20 -6.91 -16.33
CA ALA A 387 2.11 -5.79 -16.48
C ALA A 387 3.35 -6.19 -17.31
N ARG A 388 4.36 -5.32 -17.33
CA ARG A 388 5.69 -5.63 -17.89
C ARG A 388 6.81 -5.14 -16.99
N TYR A 389 7.97 -5.80 -17.05
CA TYR A 389 9.18 -5.22 -16.48
C TYR A 389 9.80 -4.20 -17.45
N LEU A 390 10.42 -3.14 -16.92
CA LEU A 390 11.21 -2.21 -17.74
C LEU A 390 12.44 -2.89 -18.38
N ASP A 391 13.01 -3.87 -17.68
CA ASP A 391 14.07 -4.74 -18.19
C ASP A 391 13.48 -5.79 -19.15
N PRO A 392 13.79 -5.74 -20.46
CA PRO A 392 13.20 -6.65 -21.44
C PRO A 392 13.61 -8.11 -21.27
N GLU A 393 14.83 -8.39 -20.81
CA GLU A 393 15.29 -9.76 -20.59
C GLU A 393 14.51 -10.38 -19.44
N LYS A 394 14.33 -9.61 -18.36
CA LYS A 394 13.51 -10.01 -17.23
C LYS A 394 12.05 -10.17 -17.60
N ASP A 395 11.51 -9.28 -18.43
CA ASP A 395 10.12 -9.38 -18.89
C ASP A 395 9.89 -10.69 -19.65
N ALA A 396 10.76 -10.99 -20.61
CA ALA A 396 10.71 -12.22 -21.38
C ALA A 396 10.87 -13.48 -20.50
N GLU A 397 11.70 -13.42 -19.46
CA GLU A 397 11.86 -14.52 -18.48
C GLU A 397 10.59 -14.72 -17.63
N LYS A 398 10.06 -13.64 -17.05
CA LYS A 398 8.99 -13.71 -16.03
C LYS A 398 7.58 -13.85 -16.61
N TYR A 399 7.39 -13.42 -17.85
CA TYR A 399 6.12 -13.50 -18.56
C TYR A 399 6.18 -14.42 -19.78
N ALA A 400 7.06 -15.42 -19.75
CA ALA A 400 7.26 -16.35 -20.85
C ALA A 400 5.94 -17.05 -21.29
N PRO A 401 5.81 -17.41 -22.58
CA PRO A 401 4.68 -18.23 -23.04
C PRO A 401 4.59 -19.55 -22.28
N MET A 402 3.38 -20.05 -22.09
CA MET A 402 3.12 -21.33 -21.42
C MET A 402 2.29 -22.27 -22.31
N PRO A 403 2.96 -23.01 -23.23
CA PRO A 403 2.28 -23.85 -24.22
C PRO A 403 1.43 -24.99 -23.62
N THR A 404 1.75 -25.45 -22.41
CA THR A 404 1.00 -26.51 -21.71
C THR A 404 -0.46 -26.13 -21.45
N ILE A 405 -0.71 -24.84 -21.21
CA ILE A 405 -2.05 -24.26 -20.99
C ILE A 405 -2.50 -23.35 -22.15
N GLY A 406 -1.69 -23.25 -23.21
CA GLY A 406 -2.02 -22.50 -24.43
C GLY A 406 -1.98 -20.98 -24.28
N TRP A 407 -1.28 -20.44 -23.28
CA TRP A 407 -1.17 -19.00 -23.07
C TRP A 407 0.10 -18.45 -23.73
N GLU A 408 -0.04 -17.39 -24.51
CA GLU A 408 1.08 -16.73 -25.20
C GLU A 408 1.93 -15.87 -24.27
N ARG A 409 1.35 -15.41 -23.15
CA ARG A 409 2.02 -14.66 -22.10
C ARG A 409 1.42 -15.07 -20.75
N ALA A 410 2.26 -15.47 -19.81
CA ALA A 410 1.82 -15.95 -18.50
C ALA A 410 2.81 -15.53 -17.42
N TYR A 411 2.31 -14.96 -16.32
CA TYR A 411 3.15 -14.61 -15.17
C TYR A 411 3.20 -15.77 -14.17
N ARG A 412 4.42 -16.24 -13.88
CA ARG A 412 4.67 -17.22 -12.81
C ARG A 412 4.82 -16.47 -11.48
N SER A 413 3.81 -16.58 -10.61
CA SER A 413 3.82 -15.83 -9.34
C SER A 413 4.87 -16.33 -8.35
N GLY A 414 5.25 -17.61 -8.41
CA GLY A 414 6.00 -18.29 -7.35
C GLY A 414 5.19 -18.55 -6.07
N ASP A 415 3.87 -18.31 -6.09
CA ASP A 415 2.98 -18.60 -4.96
C ASP A 415 2.37 -19.99 -5.09
N LEU A 416 2.31 -20.72 -3.97
CA LEU A 416 1.68 -22.04 -3.88
C LEU A 416 0.25 -21.88 -3.38
N VAL A 417 -0.69 -22.48 -4.12
CA VAL A 417 -2.12 -22.42 -3.84
C VAL A 417 -2.77 -23.80 -3.96
N ARG A 418 -3.93 -23.97 -3.32
CA ARG A 418 -4.85 -25.09 -3.57
C ARG A 418 -6.00 -24.63 -4.47
N LEU A 419 -6.29 -25.43 -5.49
CA LEU A 419 -7.42 -25.21 -6.38
C LEU A 419 -8.72 -25.70 -5.74
N GLU A 420 -9.72 -24.82 -5.57
CA GLU A 420 -11.07 -25.18 -5.08
C GLU A 420 -12.15 -24.47 -5.91
N THR A 421 -13.35 -25.05 -6.02
CA THR A 421 -14.48 -24.41 -6.71
C THR A 421 -14.83 -23.04 -6.12
N GLU A 422 -14.78 -22.90 -4.80
CA GLU A 422 -15.16 -21.67 -4.09
C GLU A 422 -14.09 -20.56 -4.10
N GLY A 423 -12.90 -20.85 -4.65
CA GLY A 423 -11.79 -19.90 -4.69
C GLY A 423 -10.48 -20.49 -4.16
N LEU A 424 -9.36 -19.93 -4.59
CA LEU A 424 -8.03 -20.43 -4.22
C LEU A 424 -7.75 -20.25 -2.73
N LEU A 425 -7.08 -21.25 -2.15
CA LEU A 425 -6.46 -21.13 -0.82
C LEU A 425 -4.96 -20.88 -0.99
N PHE A 426 -4.46 -19.84 -0.33
CA PHE A 426 -3.03 -19.56 -0.31
C PHE A 426 -2.31 -20.48 0.68
N LEU A 427 -1.24 -21.14 0.23
CA LEU A 427 -0.46 -22.08 1.04
C LEU A 427 0.93 -21.56 1.40
N GLY A 428 1.47 -20.63 0.62
CA GLY A 428 2.79 -20.05 0.85
C GLY A 428 3.52 -19.66 -0.43
N ARG A 429 4.84 -19.50 -0.31
CA ARG A 429 5.76 -19.24 -1.43
C ARG A 429 6.50 -20.53 -1.80
N ALA A 430 6.81 -20.69 -3.08
CA ALA A 430 7.76 -21.69 -3.56
C ALA A 430 9.24 -21.25 -3.36
N ASP A 431 9.48 -19.95 -3.14
CA ASP A 431 10.82 -19.37 -2.95
C ASP A 431 11.02 -18.69 -1.58
N ASP A 432 12.18 -18.05 -1.40
CA ASP A 432 12.64 -17.41 -0.15
C ASP A 432 12.00 -16.02 0.11
N GLN A 433 11.08 -15.56 -0.75
CA GLN A 433 10.48 -14.25 -0.61
C GLN A 433 9.47 -14.20 0.55
N VAL A 434 9.39 -13.05 1.23
CA VAL A 434 8.51 -12.90 2.40
C VAL A 434 7.71 -11.61 2.34
N LYS A 435 6.55 -11.61 3.02
CA LYS A 435 5.72 -10.43 3.26
C LYS A 435 5.78 -10.07 4.75
N VAL A 436 6.24 -8.86 5.06
CA VAL A 436 6.33 -8.31 6.43
C VAL A 436 5.73 -6.91 6.46
N GLY A 437 4.65 -6.71 7.22
CA GLY A 437 3.96 -5.41 7.30
C GLY A 437 3.38 -4.97 5.96
N GLY A 438 2.90 -5.93 5.16
CA GLY A 438 2.40 -5.73 3.79
C GLY A 438 3.46 -5.51 2.72
N ARG A 439 4.73 -5.39 3.10
CA ARG A 439 5.83 -5.15 2.16
C ARG A 439 6.42 -6.46 1.69
N ARG A 440 6.58 -6.58 0.37
CA ARG A 440 7.33 -7.66 -0.28
C ARG A 440 8.82 -7.42 -0.01
N ILE A 441 9.49 -8.42 0.57
CA ILE A 441 10.90 -8.34 0.95
C ILE A 441 11.62 -9.56 0.39
N GLU A 442 12.69 -9.31 -0.36
CA GLU A 442 13.64 -10.33 -0.80
C GLU A 442 14.70 -10.54 0.30
N LEU A 443 14.69 -11.68 0.99
CA LEU A 443 15.66 -11.95 2.06
C LEU A 443 17.11 -11.89 1.55
N GLY A 444 17.36 -12.31 0.30
CA GLY A 444 18.68 -12.24 -0.33
C GLY A 444 19.22 -10.82 -0.53
N GLU A 445 18.34 -9.80 -0.68
CA GLU A 445 18.76 -8.39 -0.75
C GLU A 445 19.35 -7.94 0.59
N ILE A 446 18.71 -8.35 1.70
CA ILE A 446 19.18 -8.06 3.05
C ILE A 446 20.45 -8.86 3.35
N ASP A 447 20.53 -10.13 2.96
CA ASP A 447 21.76 -10.92 3.06
C ASP A 447 22.93 -10.17 2.40
N SER A 448 22.72 -9.72 1.17
CA SER A 448 23.73 -9.01 0.37
C SER A 448 24.11 -7.66 1.00
N ALA A 449 23.14 -6.93 1.55
CA ALA A 449 23.39 -5.67 2.26
C ALA A 449 24.19 -5.89 3.55
N LEU A 450 23.83 -6.90 4.35
CA LEU A 450 24.55 -7.26 5.58
C LEU A 450 25.98 -7.75 5.27
N LEU A 451 26.17 -8.51 4.19
CA LEU A 451 27.49 -8.96 3.73
C LEU A 451 28.43 -7.82 3.31
N ARG A 452 27.90 -6.66 2.92
CA ARG A 452 28.71 -5.48 2.57
C ARG A 452 29.23 -4.71 3.79
N LEU A 453 28.79 -5.06 5.01
CA LEU A 453 29.25 -4.40 6.22
C LEU A 453 30.70 -4.81 6.55
N PRO A 454 31.56 -3.86 6.99
CA PRO A 454 32.95 -4.18 7.35
C PRO A 454 33.03 -5.27 8.42
N GLY A 455 33.89 -6.27 8.19
CA GLY A 455 34.15 -7.37 9.12
C GLY A 455 33.10 -8.48 9.13
N VAL A 456 32.03 -8.39 8.32
CA VAL A 456 31.04 -9.47 8.15
C VAL A 456 31.53 -10.46 7.09
N THR A 457 31.62 -11.74 7.46
CA THR A 457 32.08 -12.85 6.60
C THR A 457 30.95 -13.75 6.12
N GLY A 458 29.76 -13.58 6.68
CA GLY A 458 28.57 -14.36 6.36
C GLY A 458 27.34 -13.63 6.88
N ALA A 459 26.26 -13.63 6.11
CA ALA A 459 24.99 -13.08 6.56
C ALA A 459 23.80 -13.90 6.07
N ALA A 460 22.76 -13.95 6.89
CA ALA A 460 21.47 -14.52 6.54
C ALA A 460 20.36 -13.75 7.27
N ALA A 461 19.37 -13.28 6.53
CA ALA A 461 18.15 -12.69 7.00
C ALA A 461 17.07 -13.76 7.04
N ALA A 462 16.20 -13.67 8.05
CA ALA A 462 15.06 -14.54 8.18
C ALA A 462 13.89 -13.82 8.83
N VAL A 463 12.67 -14.24 8.52
CA VAL A 463 11.48 -13.79 9.25
C VAL A 463 11.26 -14.68 10.46
N ARG A 464 10.95 -14.05 11.59
CA ARG A 464 10.55 -14.71 12.83
C ARG A 464 9.24 -14.14 13.33
N ALA A 465 8.47 -14.93 14.05
CA ALA A 465 7.34 -14.44 14.81
C ALA A 465 7.77 -14.13 16.24
N THR A 466 7.36 -12.98 16.76
CA THR A 466 7.41 -12.71 18.20
C THR A 466 6.42 -13.62 18.95
N THR A 467 6.48 -13.63 20.28
CA THR A 467 5.50 -14.36 21.10
C THR A 467 4.06 -13.91 20.86
N ALA A 468 3.85 -12.66 20.40
CA ALA A 468 2.55 -12.12 20.05
C ALA A 468 2.12 -12.44 18.59
N GLY A 469 2.90 -13.24 17.86
CA GLY A 469 2.62 -13.60 16.46
C GLY A 469 3.06 -12.56 15.42
N THR A 470 3.53 -11.38 15.85
CA THR A 470 4.02 -10.34 14.93
C THR A 470 5.27 -10.82 14.20
N LYS A 471 5.24 -10.77 12.86
CA LYS A 471 6.41 -11.07 12.02
C LYS A 471 7.44 -9.94 12.14
N ILE A 472 8.68 -10.32 12.36
CA ILE A 472 9.85 -9.43 12.41
C ILE A 472 10.95 -9.99 11.50
N LEU A 473 11.75 -9.10 10.94
CA LEU A 473 12.94 -9.45 10.19
C LEU A 473 14.14 -9.52 11.13
N VAL A 474 14.91 -10.61 11.05
CA VAL A 474 16.11 -10.86 11.87
C VAL A 474 17.29 -11.12 10.95
N GLY A 475 18.37 -10.35 11.11
CA GLY A 475 19.65 -10.58 10.44
C GLY A 475 20.62 -11.34 11.33
N TYR A 476 21.19 -12.42 10.83
CA TYR A 476 22.27 -13.18 11.44
C TYR A 476 23.56 -12.86 10.68
N VAL A 477 24.63 -12.53 11.39
CA VAL A 477 25.95 -12.25 10.80
C VAL A 477 27.04 -13.08 11.46
N THR A 478 28.03 -13.50 10.67
CA THR A 478 29.32 -13.99 11.17
C THR A 478 30.37 -12.94 10.91
N VAL A 479 31.31 -12.76 11.84
CA VAL A 479 32.40 -11.79 11.74
C VAL A 479 33.74 -12.50 11.81
N GLU A 480 34.80 -11.91 11.27
CA GLU A 480 36.16 -12.46 11.46
C GLU A 480 36.54 -12.50 12.95
N ASP A 481 37.15 -13.61 13.38
CA ASP A 481 37.70 -13.75 14.74
C ASP A 481 38.87 -12.76 14.91
N GLY A 482 38.60 -11.57 15.45
CA GLY A 482 39.65 -10.59 15.73
C GLY A 482 39.20 -9.21 16.21
N GLU A 483 38.00 -8.75 15.85
CA GLU A 483 37.46 -7.44 16.29
C GLU A 483 35.96 -7.60 16.59
N PRO A 484 35.47 -7.25 17.79
CA PRO A 484 34.03 -7.14 18.00
C PRO A 484 33.50 -6.05 17.06
N ALA A 485 32.55 -6.40 16.19
CA ALA A 485 31.93 -5.45 15.26
C ALA A 485 31.59 -4.15 15.99
N ASN A 486 32.24 -3.06 15.57
CA ASN A 486 32.06 -1.75 16.17
C ASN A 486 30.66 -1.25 15.77
N ASN A 487 29.69 -1.42 16.67
CA ASN A 487 28.32 -0.96 16.52
C ASN A 487 28.26 0.58 16.61
N ALA A 488 28.67 1.26 15.54
CA ALA A 488 28.34 2.65 15.25
C ALA A 488 28.77 3.01 13.83
N ALA A 489 28.00 2.59 12.83
CA ALA A 489 27.95 3.25 11.54
C ALA A 489 26.48 3.52 11.21
N HIS A 490 25.99 4.70 11.63
CA HIS A 490 24.80 5.27 11.01
C HIS A 490 25.21 5.73 9.61
N GLY A 491 24.91 4.91 8.60
CA GLY A 491 25.16 5.21 7.20
C GLY A 491 24.31 4.32 6.29
N THR A 492 23.35 4.95 5.62
CA THR A 492 22.60 4.53 4.42
C THR A 492 22.01 3.11 4.36
N ALA A 493 20.99 2.90 5.19
CA ALA A 493 19.78 2.18 4.80
C ALA A 493 18.61 2.84 5.53
N GLY A 494 17.50 3.10 4.84
CA GLY A 494 16.36 3.90 5.33
C GLY A 494 16.01 3.61 6.80
N ALA A 495 16.08 4.65 7.62
CA ALA A 495 15.98 4.53 9.06
C ALA A 495 14.55 4.19 9.52
N SER A 496 14.31 2.93 9.89
CA SER A 496 13.58 2.61 11.12
C SER A 496 13.98 1.23 11.65
N SER A 497 15.08 1.14 12.37
CA SER A 497 15.36 -0.04 13.21
C SER A 497 16.40 0.32 14.28
N ASN A 498 15.94 0.42 15.53
CA ASN A 498 16.83 0.33 16.68
C ASN A 498 17.01 -1.15 17.01
N ALA A 499 18.23 -1.65 16.87
CA ALA A 499 18.62 -3.00 17.26
C ALA A 499 19.33 -2.95 18.62
N ASP A 500 18.70 -3.50 19.67
CA ASP A 500 19.32 -3.77 20.96
C ASP A 500 19.08 -5.25 21.30
N SER A 501 20.01 -6.14 20.91
CA SER A 501 20.43 -7.36 21.64
C SER A 501 21.25 -8.31 20.76
N ASN A 502 22.38 -8.80 21.29
CA ASN A 502 23.34 -9.67 20.61
C ASN A 502 23.41 -11.06 21.26
N ALA A 503 23.52 -12.11 20.45
CA ALA A 503 23.85 -13.47 20.89
C ALA A 503 24.84 -14.10 19.91
N GLY A 504 26.12 -14.12 20.27
CA GLY A 504 27.13 -14.87 19.53
C GLY A 504 27.00 -16.37 19.80
N SER A 505 26.73 -17.16 18.77
CA SER A 505 26.84 -18.62 18.83
C SER A 505 28.12 -19.06 18.12
N ASN A 506 29.12 -19.45 18.89
CA ASN A 506 30.31 -20.11 18.37
C ASN A 506 30.03 -21.63 18.34
N ALA A 507 29.59 -22.15 17.20
CA ALA A 507 29.42 -23.58 16.98
C ALA A 507 30.17 -24.00 15.72
N LYS A 508 31.34 -24.62 15.92
CA LYS A 508 32.05 -25.36 14.88
C LYS A 508 31.24 -26.61 14.51
N SER A 509 30.66 -26.66 13.32
CA SER A 509 30.35 -27.92 12.65
C SER A 509 30.23 -27.77 11.14
N GLY A 510 31.15 -28.42 10.42
CA GLY A 510 30.88 -29.15 9.18
C GLY A 510 30.76 -28.34 7.88
N ASN A 511 31.70 -28.59 6.96
CA ASN A 511 31.54 -28.35 5.53
C ASN A 511 30.19 -28.87 5.03
N ALA A 512 29.36 -27.97 4.48
CA ALA A 512 28.40 -28.30 3.43
C ALA A 512 27.99 -27.01 2.72
N SER A 513 28.31 -26.94 1.43
CA SER A 513 27.57 -26.15 0.45
C SER A 513 26.13 -26.62 0.44
N SER A 514 25.28 -25.99 1.25
CA SER A 514 23.84 -26.21 1.30
C SER A 514 23.17 -24.88 1.66
N PRO A 515 21.95 -24.59 1.18
CA PRO A 515 21.24 -23.37 1.53
C PRO A 515 21.19 -23.26 3.06
N ALA A 516 21.64 -22.14 3.62
CA ALA A 516 21.60 -21.94 5.06
C ALA A 516 20.19 -22.24 5.57
N ALA A 517 20.05 -23.17 6.52
CA ALA A 517 18.75 -23.60 7.02
C ALA A 517 18.08 -22.45 7.80
N ARG A 518 17.44 -21.51 7.10
CA ARG A 518 16.79 -20.30 7.64
C ARG A 518 15.69 -20.62 8.65
N HIS A 519 15.15 -21.85 8.63
CA HIS A 519 14.09 -22.32 9.51
C HIS A 519 14.58 -22.91 10.84
N THR A 520 15.85 -23.32 10.95
CA THR A 520 16.37 -23.99 12.15
C THR A 520 17.19 -23.07 13.05
N THR A 521 17.41 -21.82 12.62
CA THR A 521 18.17 -20.81 13.37
C THR A 521 17.32 -20.25 14.53
N PRO A 522 17.75 -20.40 15.80
CA PRO A 522 16.94 -20.00 16.95
C PRO A 522 16.69 -18.50 17.04
N LEU A 523 15.59 -18.11 17.69
CA LEU A 523 15.36 -16.73 18.12
C LEU A 523 16.49 -16.29 19.08
N PRO A 524 16.96 -15.03 18.99
CA PRO A 524 17.94 -14.53 19.93
C PRO A 524 17.39 -14.61 21.36
N ARG A 525 18.19 -15.16 22.28
CA ARG A 525 17.84 -15.19 23.71
C ARG A 525 18.06 -13.79 24.29
N SER A 526 17.06 -13.24 24.97
CA SER A 526 17.22 -12.01 25.75
C SER A 526 18.14 -12.30 26.96
N ASN A 527 19.44 -12.03 26.83
CA ASN A 527 20.38 -12.17 27.94
C ASN A 527 20.32 -10.94 28.86
N SER A 528 19.45 -10.99 29.88
CA SER A 528 19.45 -10.02 30.98
C SER A 528 20.39 -10.47 32.12
N SER A 529 21.70 -10.56 31.87
CA SER A 529 22.71 -10.61 32.96
C SER A 529 24.14 -10.52 32.39
N ALA A 530 24.75 -9.34 32.47
CA ALA A 530 26.21 -9.22 32.40
C ALA A 530 26.81 -9.49 33.79
N PRO A 531 27.85 -10.32 33.94
CA PRO A 531 28.49 -10.58 35.22
C PRO A 531 29.30 -9.36 35.68
N ASN A 532 29.05 -8.93 36.92
CA ASN A 532 29.69 -7.78 37.54
C ASN A 532 31.09 -8.19 38.04
N SER A 533 32.15 -7.89 37.28
CA SER A 533 33.53 -8.10 37.70
C SER A 533 34.01 -6.92 38.55
N ARG A 534 34.19 -7.17 39.86
CA ARG A 534 35.07 -6.35 40.72
C ARG A 534 36.11 -7.27 41.39
N PRO A 535 37.37 -6.83 41.49
CA PRO A 535 38.51 -7.71 41.71
C PRO A 535 38.60 -8.19 43.16
N ARG A 536 38.89 -9.48 43.37
CA ARG A 536 39.29 -10.04 44.66
C ARG A 536 40.77 -9.73 44.91
N TRP A 537 41.05 -8.93 45.93
CA TRP A 537 42.29 -9.04 46.68
C TRP A 537 42.14 -10.15 47.72
N SER A 538 43.21 -10.95 47.90
CA SER A 538 43.23 -12.13 48.74
C SER A 538 43.88 -11.86 50.09
N ARG A 539 43.37 -12.60 51.10
CA ARG A 539 43.98 -13.14 52.33
C ARG A 539 43.52 -12.59 53.70
N ALA A 540 43.21 -13.60 54.52
CA ALA A 540 43.31 -13.74 55.97
C ALA A 540 42.19 -13.18 56.88
N SER A 541 41.43 -14.12 57.46
CA SER A 541 40.68 -14.01 58.72
C SER A 541 41.63 -14.04 59.94
N PRO A 542 41.13 -14.03 61.21
CA PRO A 542 39.94 -13.40 61.81
C PRO A 542 40.32 -12.47 63.01
N TRP A 543 39.32 -11.88 63.70
CA TRP A 543 39.20 -11.68 65.18
C TRP A 543 38.50 -10.36 65.60
N SER A 544 37.42 -10.54 66.39
CA SER A 544 36.89 -9.75 67.54
C SER A 544 36.50 -8.25 67.44
N THR A 545 35.24 -8.01 67.82
CA THR A 545 34.54 -6.85 68.43
C THR A 545 35.29 -6.15 69.59
N PRO A 546 34.75 -5.08 70.27
CA PRO A 546 33.87 -3.93 69.91
C PRO A 546 34.35 -2.57 70.53
N CYS A 547 33.59 -1.46 70.32
CA CYS A 547 33.34 -0.29 71.21
C CYS A 547 33.52 1.15 70.62
N ARG A 548 32.38 1.88 70.56
CA ARG A 548 32.00 3.27 70.96
C ARG A 548 33.10 4.34 71.31
N PRO A 549 32.77 5.66 71.46
CA PRO A 549 31.86 6.57 70.72
C PRO A 549 32.34 8.07 70.57
N ALA A 550 31.64 8.87 69.72
CA ALA A 550 31.35 10.33 69.81
C ALA A 550 32.46 11.40 69.49
N PRO A 551 32.17 12.73 69.44
CA PRO A 551 31.69 13.56 68.30
C PRO A 551 32.54 14.89 68.19
N PRO A 552 32.06 16.13 67.89
CA PRO A 552 30.96 16.71 67.07
C PRO A 552 31.40 17.87 66.11
N ALA A 553 30.49 18.39 65.27
CA ALA A 553 30.28 19.84 64.97
C ALA A 553 29.22 20.01 63.84
N ARG A 554 27.96 20.37 64.18
CA ARG A 554 27.32 21.73 64.08
C ARG A 554 27.19 22.27 62.65
N SER A 555 26.10 22.88 62.19
CA SER A 555 24.69 23.09 62.60
C SER A 555 24.09 23.96 61.47
N THR A 556 22.87 23.77 60.95
CA THR A 556 21.63 24.43 61.41
C THR A 556 20.49 23.95 60.47
N ALA A 557 19.49 23.22 61.00
CA ALA A 557 18.13 23.67 61.37
C ALA A 557 17.23 24.06 60.15
N THR A 558 16.35 23.21 59.56
CA THR A 558 14.98 22.70 59.97
C THR A 558 13.96 23.85 60.23
N PRO A 559 12.61 23.73 60.06
CA PRO A 559 11.78 22.50 60.06
C PRO A 559 10.51 22.46 59.15
N SER A 560 10.05 21.28 58.69
CA SER A 560 8.83 20.53 59.13
C SER A 560 7.47 21.10 58.64
N ARG A 561 6.35 20.42 58.39
CA ARG A 561 5.62 19.19 58.82
C ARG A 561 4.59 18.91 57.68
N GLY A 562 3.93 17.76 57.49
CA GLY A 562 3.82 16.51 58.24
C GLY A 562 2.62 15.69 57.72
N ARG A 563 2.84 14.36 57.64
CA ARG A 563 1.93 13.20 57.88
C ARG A 563 0.48 13.15 57.36
N SER A 564 0.14 12.07 56.64
CA SER A 564 -0.60 10.86 57.12
C SER A 564 -0.83 9.86 55.96
N THR A 565 -0.10 8.74 55.86
CA THR A 565 -0.47 7.34 56.24
C THR A 565 -1.65 6.70 55.48
N SER A 566 -1.34 5.78 54.54
CA SER A 566 -1.74 4.36 54.59
C SER A 566 -1.18 3.60 53.36
N ALA A 567 -0.31 2.61 53.60
CA ALA A 567 0.13 1.62 52.61
C ALA A 567 -0.66 0.31 52.80
N PRO A 568 -0.60 -0.61 51.82
CA PRO A 568 0.20 -1.80 52.07
C PRO A 568 1.21 -2.14 50.95
N THR A 569 2.37 -2.58 51.43
CA THR A 569 3.51 -3.32 50.86
C THR A 569 3.28 -4.15 49.59
N ASN A 570 4.18 -4.14 48.60
CA ASN A 570 5.41 -4.99 48.50
C ASN A 570 6.23 -4.67 47.20
N PRO A 571 7.38 -5.32 46.87
CA PRO A 571 8.75 -4.83 47.05
C PRO A 571 9.51 -4.45 45.76
N HIS A 572 10.73 -3.90 45.94
CA HIS A 572 11.77 -3.50 44.98
C HIS A 572 11.76 -2.03 44.50
N SER A 573 12.45 -1.18 45.27
CA SER A 573 13.01 0.09 44.80
C SER A 573 14.54 0.02 44.85
N THR A 574 15.20 0.17 43.70
CA THR A 574 16.63 0.52 43.64
C THR A 574 16.79 1.95 43.11
N SER A 575 17.65 2.69 43.80
CA SER A 575 18.09 4.07 43.55
C SER A 575 18.63 4.28 42.12
N ALA A 576 18.14 5.31 41.42
CA ALA A 576 18.64 5.73 40.11
C ALA A 576 19.82 6.72 40.26
N ALA A 577 20.93 6.41 39.59
CA ALA A 577 22.02 7.35 39.27
C ALA A 577 21.91 7.78 37.79
N PRO A 578 22.39 8.98 37.41
CA PRO A 578 22.01 9.61 36.15
C PRO A 578 22.87 9.08 35.00
N ARG A 579 22.35 8.10 34.26
CA ARG A 579 22.64 7.76 32.85
C ARG A 579 21.96 6.43 32.51
N ARG A 580 20.65 6.46 32.25
CA ARG A 580 19.90 5.34 31.63
C ARG A 580 18.78 5.91 30.76
N GLY A 581 18.72 5.47 29.50
CA GLY A 581 17.65 5.80 28.55
C GLY A 581 16.33 5.12 28.94
N PHE A 582 15.23 5.80 28.64
CA PHE A 582 13.91 5.61 29.27
C PHE A 582 13.07 4.43 28.73
N ALA A 583 13.63 3.50 27.95
CA ALA A 583 12.84 2.49 27.23
C ALA A 583 13.16 1.02 27.57
N THR A 584 13.79 0.72 28.71
CA THR A 584 14.19 -0.66 29.07
C THR A 584 13.58 -1.21 30.36
N SER A 585 12.54 -0.59 30.90
CA SER A 585 11.80 -1.17 32.02
C SER A 585 10.31 -1.29 31.69
N GLY A 586 9.84 -2.54 31.55
CA GLY A 586 8.43 -2.88 31.47
C GLY A 586 7.69 -2.37 32.71
N SER A 587 7.01 -1.24 32.56
CA SER A 587 6.00 -0.74 33.48
C SER A 587 5.04 0.15 32.69
N ARG A 588 3.74 -0.01 32.95
CA ARG A 588 2.63 0.63 32.23
C ARG A 588 2.77 2.16 32.20
N SER A 589 2.54 2.76 31.04
CA SER A 589 2.42 4.22 30.90
C SER A 589 1.06 4.70 31.41
N LEU A 590 1.05 5.26 32.61
CA LEU A 590 0.07 6.26 33.06
C LEU A 590 0.88 7.49 33.46
N ALA A 591 0.61 8.62 32.80
CA ALA A 591 1.13 9.98 33.01
C ALA A 591 2.63 10.18 32.69
N PRO A 592 2.96 11.00 31.66
CA PRO A 592 2.83 12.45 31.82
C PRO A 592 2.50 13.23 30.52
N THR A 593 1.22 13.57 30.30
CA THR A 593 0.80 14.61 29.32
C THR A 593 0.04 15.77 29.98
N ARG A 594 0.02 15.83 31.32
CA ARG A 594 -0.72 16.86 32.08
C ARG A 594 0.12 18.02 32.62
N ARG A 595 1.35 18.25 32.13
CA ARG A 595 2.24 19.34 32.60
C ARG A 595 2.98 20.11 31.50
N ALA A 596 2.42 20.20 30.29
CA ALA A 596 2.97 21.05 29.23
C ALA A 596 1.94 22.03 28.62
N TRP A 597 0.75 22.16 29.20
CA TRP A 597 -0.28 23.12 28.80
C TRP A 597 -0.82 23.90 30.01
N THR A 598 0.09 24.55 30.74
CA THR A 598 -0.25 25.59 31.73
C THR A 598 0.98 26.47 31.95
N THR A 599 1.35 27.26 30.93
CA THR A 599 2.08 28.54 31.07
C THR A 599 2.38 29.12 29.68
N THR A 600 1.35 29.59 28.98
CA THR A 600 1.49 30.77 28.09
C THR A 600 0.12 31.44 28.00
N SER A 601 -0.20 32.29 28.98
CA SER A 601 -1.28 33.26 28.89
C SER A 601 -0.90 34.39 29.82
N LEU A 602 -0.54 35.56 29.28
CA LEU A 602 -0.76 36.89 29.84
C LEU A 602 -0.13 37.95 28.91
N THR A 603 -0.89 39.04 28.70
CA THR A 603 -0.67 40.24 27.86
C THR A 603 -0.95 40.01 26.36
N SER A 604 -1.94 40.63 25.70
CA SER A 604 -2.63 41.91 25.93
C SER A 604 -4.08 41.87 25.45
N ALA A 605 -4.98 42.52 26.22
CA ALA A 605 -6.34 42.85 25.82
C ALA A 605 -6.43 44.34 25.46
N ALA A 606 -6.99 44.65 24.30
CA ALA A 606 -7.67 45.90 23.97
C ALA A 606 -8.65 45.61 22.83
N ALA A 607 -9.95 45.46 23.16
CA ALA A 607 -11.06 46.31 22.70
C ALA A 607 -11.12 46.50 21.17
N VAL A 608 -12.14 46.01 20.45
CA VAL A 608 -13.52 46.54 20.43
C VAL A 608 -14.44 45.50 19.76
N SER A 609 -15.51 45.06 20.43
CA SER A 609 -16.65 44.41 19.78
C SER A 609 -17.84 45.37 19.78
N ARG A 610 -18.34 45.72 18.59
CA ARG A 610 -19.63 46.40 18.42
C ARG A 610 -20.71 45.33 18.28
N ARG A 611 -21.68 45.37 19.20
CA ARG A 611 -22.94 44.61 19.15
C ARG A 611 -23.88 45.14 18.05
N PRO A 612 -24.85 44.30 17.61
CA PRO A 612 -25.81 44.63 16.56
C PRO A 612 -26.98 45.46 17.10
N SER A 613 -27.55 46.31 16.24
CA SER A 613 -28.76 47.08 16.50
C SER A 613 -29.99 46.44 15.88
N SER A 614 -31.00 46.26 16.73
CA SER A 614 -32.40 45.88 16.49
C SER A 614 -33.25 46.96 15.80
N CYS A 615 -34.36 46.56 15.16
CA CYS A 615 -35.73 47.15 15.26
C CYS A 615 -36.73 46.21 14.53
N ARG A 616 -37.69 45.54 15.20
CA ARG A 616 -39.03 45.94 15.74
C ARG A 616 -40.17 45.92 14.70
N GLY A 617 -41.24 45.15 14.97
CA GLY A 617 -42.55 45.32 14.33
C GLY A 617 -43.61 44.21 14.46
N CYS A 618 -44.17 44.02 15.67
CA CYS A 618 -45.57 43.64 16.03
C CYS A 618 -46.28 42.31 15.58
N ALA A 619 -47.02 41.74 16.54
CA ALA A 619 -47.70 40.42 16.65
C ALA A 619 -49.21 40.43 16.23
N PRO A 620 -50.10 39.48 16.65
CA PRO A 620 -50.08 37.99 16.77
C PRO A 620 -51.31 37.29 16.10
N GLY A 621 -51.34 35.95 16.01
CA GLY A 621 -52.60 35.23 15.73
C GLY A 621 -52.54 33.68 15.64
N SER A 622 -52.92 33.02 16.74
CA SER A 622 -53.70 31.76 16.85
C SER A 622 -53.36 30.48 16.03
N ARG A 623 -53.00 29.43 16.80
CA ARG A 623 -53.18 27.98 16.55
C ARG A 623 -54.63 27.63 16.12
N PRO A 624 -54.87 26.52 15.37
CA PRO A 624 -55.03 25.20 16.00
C PRO A 624 -54.51 23.99 15.21
N GLN A 625 -54.25 22.89 15.94
CA GLN A 625 -54.20 21.52 15.42
C GLN A 625 -55.61 21.02 15.06
N PRO A 626 -55.72 19.97 14.22
CA PRO A 626 -56.07 18.66 14.81
C PRO A 626 -55.34 17.45 14.17
N SER A 627 -55.35 16.36 14.95
CA SER A 627 -54.86 14.99 14.68
C SER A 627 -55.93 14.12 13.95
N PRO A 628 -55.83 12.78 13.89
CA PRO A 628 -55.43 11.98 12.72
C PRO A 628 -56.54 11.06 12.15
N THR A 629 -56.36 10.47 10.96
CA THR A 629 -57.18 9.34 10.47
C THR A 629 -56.38 8.28 9.72
N SER A 630 -56.15 7.18 10.42
CA SER A 630 -56.30 5.75 10.06
C SER A 630 -56.31 5.24 8.60
N THR A 631 -55.44 4.22 8.38
CA THR A 631 -55.63 2.93 7.66
C THR A 631 -56.03 2.88 6.20
N THR A 632 -55.18 2.24 5.38
CA THR A 632 -55.56 0.99 4.68
C THR A 632 -54.34 0.18 4.25
N THR A 633 -54.35 -1.08 4.68
CA THR A 633 -53.48 -2.21 4.33
C THR A 633 -53.73 -2.72 2.91
N ARG A 634 -52.69 -3.18 2.22
CA ARG A 634 -52.79 -4.23 1.19
C ARG A 634 -51.54 -5.12 1.20
N ASP A 635 -51.78 -6.36 1.64
CA ASP A 635 -50.93 -7.53 1.49
C ASP A 635 -50.81 -7.95 0.01
N TRP A 636 -49.65 -8.52 -0.36
CA TRP A 636 -49.53 -9.44 -1.50
C TRP A 636 -48.70 -10.68 -1.08
N PRO A 637 -49.04 -11.90 -1.55
CA PRO A 637 -48.61 -13.14 -0.93
C PRO A 637 -47.44 -13.83 -1.64
N THR A 638 -46.85 -14.78 -0.92
CA THR A 638 -45.69 -15.65 -1.23
C THR A 638 -46.04 -16.97 -1.95
N SER A 639 -45.19 -17.33 -2.95
CA SER A 639 -44.68 -18.68 -3.34
C SER A 639 -45.59 -19.72 -4.06
N PRO A 640 -45.06 -20.86 -4.61
CA PRO A 640 -44.24 -21.06 -5.83
C PRO A 640 -44.86 -22.14 -6.78
N PRO A 641 -44.17 -22.65 -7.84
CA PRO A 641 -44.08 -24.12 -7.95
C PRO A 641 -42.79 -24.71 -8.57
N SER A 642 -42.67 -26.02 -8.34
CA SER A 642 -41.59 -26.98 -8.65
C SER A 642 -41.61 -27.61 -10.06
N SER A 643 -40.39 -27.87 -10.58
CA SER A 643 -39.90 -28.99 -11.42
C SER A 643 -40.77 -29.69 -12.48
N THR A 644 -40.25 -29.83 -13.72
CA THR A 644 -40.12 -31.15 -14.40
C THR A 644 -39.21 -31.10 -15.65
N ARG A 645 -38.35 -32.12 -15.77
CA ARG A 645 -37.52 -32.49 -16.94
C ARG A 645 -38.34 -32.81 -18.20
N ARG A 646 -37.79 -32.52 -19.40
CA ARG A 646 -37.66 -33.46 -20.55
C ARG A 646 -36.95 -32.80 -21.77
N ARG A 647 -35.86 -33.44 -22.22
CA ARG A 647 -35.37 -33.58 -23.62
C ARG A 647 -35.53 -35.09 -23.97
N PRO A 648 -35.29 -35.61 -25.20
CA PRO A 648 -34.76 -35.01 -26.46
C PRO A 648 -35.54 -35.42 -27.75
N THR A 649 -35.17 -34.86 -28.93
CA THR A 649 -34.90 -35.60 -30.19
C THR A 649 -34.42 -34.69 -31.34
N THR A 650 -33.66 -35.33 -32.24
CA THR A 650 -32.79 -34.91 -33.36
C THR A 650 -33.46 -34.87 -34.75
N ARG A 651 -32.94 -34.05 -35.69
CA ARG A 651 -32.50 -34.38 -37.10
C ARG A 651 -32.34 -33.08 -37.95
N THR A 652 -31.13 -32.69 -38.37
CA THR A 652 -30.44 -32.90 -39.68
C THR A 652 -31.13 -32.38 -40.96
N ALA A 653 -30.50 -31.43 -41.67
CA ALA A 653 -30.06 -31.53 -43.09
C ALA A 653 -29.48 -30.20 -43.70
N THR A 654 -28.15 -30.11 -43.79
CA THR A 654 -27.26 -29.99 -44.99
C THR A 654 -27.59 -29.11 -46.24
N ILE A 655 -26.81 -27.99 -46.44
CA ILE A 655 -25.93 -27.58 -47.61
C ILE A 655 -26.57 -27.27 -49.01
N PRO A 656 -25.96 -26.56 -50.04
CA PRO A 656 -24.73 -25.71 -50.17
C PRO A 656 -24.89 -24.33 -50.91
N SER A 657 -23.78 -23.56 -50.98
CA SER A 657 -23.02 -23.22 -52.23
C SER A 657 -22.67 -21.72 -52.52
N THR A 658 -21.36 -21.44 -52.40
CA THR A 658 -20.40 -20.85 -53.38
C THR A 658 -20.37 -19.36 -53.84
N ARG A 659 -19.11 -18.85 -53.83
CA ARG A 659 -18.41 -17.84 -54.68
C ARG A 659 -18.63 -16.34 -54.39
N CYS A 660 -17.75 -15.41 -54.74
CA CYS A 660 -16.28 -15.30 -54.88
C CYS A 660 -16.04 -13.83 -55.31
N ARG A 661 -15.04 -13.17 -54.70
CA ARG A 661 -14.18 -12.08 -55.24
C ARG A 661 -14.74 -10.73 -55.75
N ALA A 662 -14.12 -9.68 -55.19
CA ALA A 662 -13.37 -8.59 -55.85
C ALA A 662 -13.96 -7.17 -55.93
N ARG A 663 -13.28 -6.27 -55.19
CA ARG A 663 -12.87 -4.87 -55.44
C ARG A 663 -13.33 -4.22 -56.77
N LEU A 664 -13.80 -2.97 -56.68
CA LEU A 664 -13.03 -1.77 -57.10
C LEU A 664 -13.72 -0.45 -56.71
N LYS A 665 -12.87 0.54 -56.50
CA LYS A 665 -13.07 1.96 -56.14
C LYS A 665 -13.99 2.69 -57.13
N SER A 666 -14.69 3.74 -56.68
CA SER A 666 -14.23 5.14 -56.78
C SER A 666 -15.36 6.18 -56.80
N VAL A 667 -15.06 7.34 -56.20
CA VAL A 667 -15.59 8.70 -56.45
C VAL A 667 -17.06 8.98 -56.10
N ASN A 668 -17.28 9.69 -54.98
CA ASN A 668 -17.46 11.16 -54.99
C ASN A 668 -17.21 11.73 -53.59
#